data_AF-A0AAD3H356-F1
#
_entry.id   AF-A0AAD3H356-F1
#
_cell.length_a   1.000
_cell.length_b   1.000
_cell.length_c   1.000
_cell.angle_alpha   90.00
_cell.angle_beta   90.00
_cell.angle_gamma   90.00
#
_symmetry.space_group_name_H-M   'P 1'
#
loop_
_entity.id
_entity.type
_entity.pdbx_description
1 polymer ?
#
loop_
_entity_poly.entity_id
_entity_poly.type
_entity_poly.pdbx_seq_one_letter_code
_entity_poly.pdbx_strand_id
1 'polypeptide(L)'
;MKNQRQQAFSSREAHFDLLQKQHLYDYSSSSSNHTESKEHDMKSMVSRNVSKPTLLRQAVGVAPRIQCHSPEKNVPWILDGTCMKDPHRSIFSSASYKRTCGLCGNGAEYLRELQEDIAKKFASKCKELVVYGAALGSKYEQWMRSSNFLGDHSIKVVRRHGTCFFQFVTDVDHTGDLLSADGSQRLIVIDPSRMPYKNNRRNTKILKLNPGLLFPWADRVIWQDAKLLQSNHGNMPSPRGLPSDYLLHFNRTVGRYGVCSSYMGLPPDKASVGDSSTVSFKAHCDAIIASAEKRPTVSDDLETLRLQCQHYEEMHSNEALQSSQVFYNQHPLVDTAFVVYDMRNSTCRKFNGDFGCSWLSEIHCFSDRDQISFPHVLASSGLRLSPHMQVSGQEYRDRIYINENQRPMLHIAKRGCHWYYRSFSRCIASSNTHIDEEMIKDNETTPTTTTTSTQLRVAVIVAGTLNRFIFDSALKNLIKPMKKRASVDYYVSLSTAPMEAYRSDSGYTDRLQPDPTLPSSSVEDFVDTEEYIRTKIASLASSVGAVNLQKSVDIDSEPMLIARRERALQEHPDEDPDSRFPIIDNRNAAISQRTANANRNLLRLHLAIQSLWKTATNWEKEEGFKYDYVMFLRDDSLWLKEFDIRNLIAKGGDIFIPACDARDPPLQPSEINDHILISRRDTADVFGNYYSELSKKDVKGCMKLLPDDLTKGGKRGCNSEMLLKWIVDERNITVTKLGQSKLPFQHSANVKLPDGSNVPCFHKFCQSRKHPLTFTNESNAIKICKQIDWKQVFEIK
;
A
#
# COMPACT_ATOMS: atom_id res chain seq x y z
N MET A 1 -11.69 -3.72 -43.31
CA MET A 1 -11.57 -3.81 -41.83
C MET A 1 -10.81 -2.64 -41.16
N LYS A 2 -10.41 -1.55 -41.86
CA LYS A 2 -9.80 -0.36 -41.21
C LYS A 2 -10.82 0.74 -40.84
N ASN A 3 -11.98 0.84 -41.51
CA ASN A 3 -12.95 1.93 -41.27
C ASN A 3 -13.96 1.70 -40.12
N GLN A 4 -14.14 0.47 -39.62
CA GLN A 4 -15.04 0.22 -38.47
C GLN A 4 -14.38 0.53 -37.11
N ARG A 5 -13.05 0.64 -37.04
CA ARG A 5 -12.34 1.02 -35.79
C ARG A 5 -12.38 2.52 -35.50
N GLN A 6 -12.50 3.38 -36.51
CA GLN A 6 -12.58 4.84 -36.31
C GLN A 6 -13.96 5.30 -35.80
N GLN A 7 -15.06 4.65 -36.22
CA GLN A 7 -16.40 4.99 -35.73
C GLN A 7 -16.64 4.57 -34.26
N ALA A 8 -15.96 3.53 -33.77
CA ALA A 8 -16.05 3.11 -32.37
C ALA A 8 -15.22 3.98 -31.39
N PHE A 9 -14.24 4.74 -31.89
CA PHE A 9 -13.48 5.70 -31.08
C PHE A 9 -14.22 7.03 -30.94
N SER A 10 -14.82 7.54 -32.01
CA SER A 10 -15.58 8.81 -32.00
C SER A 10 -16.84 8.76 -31.12
N SER A 11 -17.53 7.61 -31.03
CA SER A 11 -18.71 7.47 -30.15
C SER A 11 -18.35 7.35 -28.66
N ARG A 12 -17.11 6.96 -28.33
CA ARG A 12 -16.60 6.89 -26.95
C ARG A 12 -16.13 8.24 -26.41
N GLU A 13 -15.56 9.09 -27.27
CA GLU A 13 -15.19 10.47 -26.89
C GLU A 13 -16.43 11.33 -26.62
N ALA A 14 -17.48 11.20 -27.44
CA ALA A 14 -18.74 11.91 -27.23
C ALA A 14 -19.45 11.52 -25.91
N HIS A 15 -19.27 10.28 -25.44
CA HIS A 15 -19.83 9.82 -24.17
C HIS A 15 -19.03 10.30 -22.94
N PHE A 16 -17.72 10.54 -23.11
CA PHE A 16 -16.86 11.08 -22.04
C PHE A 16 -17.09 12.58 -21.83
N ASP A 17 -17.28 13.35 -22.90
CA ASP A 17 -17.60 14.79 -22.81
C ASP A 17 -18.99 15.05 -22.19
N LEU A 18 -19.94 14.13 -22.36
CA LEU A 18 -21.26 14.22 -21.75
C LEU A 18 -21.20 14.02 -20.22
N LEU A 19 -20.39 13.05 -19.76
CA LEU A 19 -20.20 12.77 -18.32
C LEU A 19 -19.41 13.88 -17.61
N GLN A 20 -18.49 14.55 -18.32
CA GLN A 20 -17.72 15.66 -17.76
C GLN A 20 -18.53 16.96 -17.65
N LYS A 21 -19.50 17.18 -18.55
CA LYS A 21 -20.46 18.30 -18.45
C LYS A 21 -21.53 18.07 -17.36
N GLN A 22 -21.92 16.83 -17.10
CA GLN A 22 -22.92 16.53 -16.08
C GLN A 22 -22.36 16.71 -14.65
N HIS A 23 -21.06 16.47 -14.45
CA HIS A 23 -20.41 16.66 -13.15
C HIS A 23 -20.13 18.14 -12.77
N LEU A 24 -20.24 19.07 -13.73
CA LEU A 24 -20.01 20.50 -13.49
C LEU A 24 -21.30 21.29 -13.14
N TYR A 25 -22.48 20.67 -13.21
CA TYR A 25 -23.75 21.32 -12.87
C TYR A 25 -24.30 21.01 -11.47
N ASP A 26 -23.74 20.02 -10.75
CA ASP A 26 -24.22 19.62 -9.41
C ASP A 26 -23.53 20.35 -8.24
N TYR A 27 -22.69 21.36 -8.53
CA TYR A 27 -22.04 22.19 -7.50
C TYR A 27 -22.45 23.67 -7.58
N SER A 28 -23.77 23.94 -7.64
CA SER A 28 -24.29 25.24 -7.24
C SER A 28 -25.74 25.15 -6.76
N SER A 29 -25.96 24.97 -5.46
CA SER A 29 -27.05 25.59 -4.67
C SER A 29 -27.28 24.85 -3.35
N SER A 30 -26.93 25.50 -2.24
CA SER A 30 -27.71 25.49 -0.99
C SER A 30 -26.94 26.27 0.09
N SER A 31 -27.01 27.60 0.00
CA SER A 31 -26.87 28.45 1.18
C SER A 31 -28.26 28.61 1.79
N SER A 32 -28.52 27.99 2.95
CA SER A 32 -29.65 28.36 3.79
C SER A 32 -29.17 28.73 5.18
N ASN A 33 -29.45 29.99 5.52
CA ASN A 33 -29.31 30.60 6.83
C ASN A 33 -29.99 29.77 7.92
N HIS A 34 -29.36 29.65 9.08
CA HIS A 34 -30.09 29.44 10.32
C HIS A 34 -29.53 30.30 11.45
N THR A 35 -30.43 31.16 11.93
CA THR A 35 -30.40 32.03 13.10
C THR A 35 -30.69 31.27 14.41
N GLU A 36 -30.12 31.82 15.48
CA GLU A 36 -30.63 31.87 16.87
C GLU A 36 -30.82 30.58 17.71
N SER A 37 -29.80 30.33 18.54
CA SER A 37 -29.85 30.45 20.01
C SER A 37 -31.21 30.27 20.70
N LYS A 38 -31.38 29.11 21.36
CA LYS A 38 -32.14 29.03 22.63
C LYS A 38 -31.39 28.17 23.65
N GLU A 39 -31.04 28.82 24.76
CA GLU A 39 -30.69 28.21 26.03
C GLU A 39 -31.80 27.25 26.49
N HIS A 40 -31.42 26.03 26.87
CA HIS A 40 -32.23 25.22 27.76
C HIS A 40 -31.39 24.72 28.93
N ASP A 41 -31.83 25.18 30.10
CA ASP A 41 -31.50 24.76 31.45
C ASP A 41 -31.46 23.23 31.61
N MET A 42 -30.37 22.70 32.17
CA MET A 42 -30.26 21.32 32.61
C MET A 42 -29.88 21.29 34.08
N LYS A 43 -30.89 21.24 34.95
CA LYS A 43 -30.74 20.84 36.35
C LYS A 43 -31.29 19.42 36.56
N SER A 44 -30.56 18.68 37.40
CA SER A 44 -30.98 17.47 38.11
C SER A 44 -31.04 16.16 37.31
N MET A 45 -30.00 15.33 37.43
CA MET A 45 -30.21 13.89 37.52
C MET A 45 -29.39 13.25 38.64
N VAL A 46 -30.14 12.48 39.42
CA VAL A 46 -29.81 11.76 40.64
C VAL A 46 -28.90 10.57 40.33
N SER A 47 -27.86 10.40 41.15
CA SER A 47 -27.01 9.21 41.24
C SER A 47 -27.85 7.94 41.47
N ARG A 48 -27.86 7.03 40.51
CA ARG A 48 -28.29 5.64 40.70
C ARG A 48 -27.07 4.73 40.63
N ASN A 49 -26.72 4.15 41.78
CA ASN A 49 -25.79 3.03 41.89
C ASN A 49 -26.29 1.85 41.04
N VAL A 50 -25.58 1.56 39.95
CA VAL A 50 -25.80 0.36 39.14
C VAL A 50 -24.93 -0.76 39.74
N SER A 51 -25.57 -1.67 40.46
CA SER A 51 -24.98 -2.94 40.89
C SER A 51 -24.62 -3.79 39.66
N LYS A 52 -23.41 -4.39 39.69
CA LYS A 52 -22.90 -5.32 38.68
C LYS A 52 -23.95 -6.40 38.35
N PRO A 53 -24.32 -6.60 37.07
CA PRO A 53 -25.22 -7.68 36.71
C PRO A 53 -24.46 -9.01 36.81
N THR A 54 -24.85 -9.82 37.79
CA THR A 54 -24.49 -11.23 37.84
C THR A 54 -25.21 -11.92 36.68
N LEU A 55 -24.47 -12.24 35.62
CA LEU A 55 -24.95 -13.07 34.50
C LEU A 55 -25.31 -14.45 35.04
N LEU A 56 -26.59 -14.62 35.38
CA LEU A 56 -27.22 -15.92 35.57
C LEU A 56 -27.11 -16.69 34.25
N ARG A 57 -26.23 -17.68 34.20
CA ARG A 57 -26.23 -18.75 33.18
C ARG A 57 -27.57 -19.48 33.29
N GLN A 58 -28.59 -19.00 32.58
CA GLN A 58 -29.78 -19.80 32.32
C GLN A 58 -29.36 -21.02 31.50
N ALA A 59 -29.87 -22.19 31.89
CA ALA A 59 -29.69 -23.43 31.17
C ALA A 59 -30.25 -23.26 29.75
N VAL A 60 -29.34 -23.15 28.78
CA VAL A 60 -29.65 -23.07 27.35
C VAL A 60 -30.36 -24.37 26.98
N GLY A 61 -31.66 -24.28 26.68
CA GLY A 61 -32.42 -25.38 26.11
C GLY A 61 -31.67 -25.91 24.88
N VAL A 62 -31.62 -27.23 24.72
CA VAL A 62 -30.91 -27.92 23.63
C VAL A 62 -31.31 -27.27 22.30
N ALA A 63 -30.40 -26.49 21.72
CA ALA A 63 -30.65 -25.80 20.46
C ALA A 63 -31.05 -26.85 19.40
N PRO A 64 -32.06 -26.56 18.55
CA PRO A 64 -32.44 -27.47 17.48
C PRO A 64 -31.20 -27.85 16.65
N ARG A 65 -31.08 -29.13 16.28
CA ARG A 65 -29.99 -29.60 15.43
C ARG A 65 -29.95 -28.75 14.16
N ILE A 66 -28.82 -28.09 13.93
CA ILE A 66 -28.56 -27.34 12.70
C ILE A 66 -28.68 -28.32 11.54
N GLN A 67 -29.62 -28.07 10.64
CA GLN A 67 -29.79 -28.86 9.43
C GLN A 67 -28.70 -28.47 8.44
N CYS A 68 -27.89 -29.42 7.98
CA CYS A 68 -26.89 -29.14 6.94
C CYS A 68 -27.55 -28.99 5.57
N HIS A 69 -27.22 -27.89 4.90
CA HIS A 69 -27.78 -27.50 3.60
C HIS A 69 -26.83 -27.70 2.43
N SER A 70 -25.55 -28.04 2.69
CA SER A 70 -24.55 -28.30 1.66
C SER A 70 -25.02 -29.27 0.56
N PRO A 71 -24.75 -28.98 -0.72
CA PRO A 71 -25.03 -29.91 -1.82
C PRO A 71 -24.25 -31.23 -1.70
N GLU A 72 -23.16 -31.22 -0.93
CA GLU A 72 -22.31 -32.38 -0.66
C GLU A 72 -22.42 -32.86 0.80
N LYS A 73 -23.54 -32.60 1.49
CA LYS A 73 -23.78 -32.99 2.89
C LYS A 73 -23.70 -34.50 3.18
N ASN A 74 -23.79 -35.33 2.16
CA ASN A 74 -23.69 -36.79 2.27
C ASN A 74 -22.24 -37.30 2.19
N VAL A 75 -21.28 -36.46 1.81
CA VAL A 75 -19.86 -36.80 1.92
C VAL A 75 -19.57 -37.01 3.42
N PRO A 76 -18.94 -38.12 3.84
CA PRO A 76 -18.57 -38.31 5.23
C PRO A 76 -17.70 -37.17 5.74
N TRP A 77 -17.62 -36.97 7.05
CA TRP A 77 -16.66 -36.02 7.60
C TRP A 77 -15.23 -36.49 7.31
N ILE A 78 -14.56 -35.77 6.41
CA ILE A 78 -13.27 -36.16 5.83
C ILE A 78 -12.08 -35.87 6.72
N LEU A 79 -12.27 -35.07 7.77
CA LEU A 79 -11.22 -34.75 8.71
C LEU A 79 -11.45 -35.49 10.01
N ASP A 80 -11.67 -36.80 10.00
CA ASP A 80 -11.71 -37.51 11.28
C ASP A 80 -10.35 -37.35 11.98
N GLY A 81 -10.33 -36.96 13.26
CA GLY A 81 -9.12 -36.85 14.06
C GLY A 81 -8.83 -38.08 14.93
N THR A 82 -9.64 -39.14 14.87
CA THR A 82 -9.56 -40.31 15.77
C THR A 82 -8.19 -40.98 15.85
N CYS A 83 -7.37 -40.92 14.81
CA CYS A 83 -6.02 -41.47 14.78
C CYS A 83 -4.95 -40.57 15.43
N MET A 84 -5.27 -39.31 15.73
CA MET A 84 -4.34 -38.38 16.37
C MET A 84 -4.37 -38.57 17.89
N LYS A 85 -3.20 -38.53 18.54
CA LYS A 85 -3.10 -38.54 20.01
C LYS A 85 -3.86 -37.36 20.63
N ASP A 86 -3.67 -36.19 20.03
CA ASP A 86 -4.34 -34.94 20.40
C ASP A 86 -5.10 -34.39 19.19
N PRO A 87 -6.32 -34.91 18.92
CA PRO A 87 -7.09 -34.45 17.77
C PRO A 87 -7.42 -32.97 17.91
N HIS A 88 -7.35 -32.25 16.79
CA HIS A 88 -7.95 -30.93 16.73
C HIS A 88 -9.45 -31.04 16.94
N ARG A 89 -10.09 -30.05 17.55
CA ARG A 89 -11.52 -30.10 17.88
C ARG A 89 -12.22 -28.84 17.37
N SER A 90 -13.37 -29.03 16.73
CA SER A 90 -14.27 -27.93 16.41
C SER A 90 -14.78 -27.26 17.69
N ILE A 91 -14.81 -25.93 17.69
CA ILE A 91 -15.18 -25.11 18.85
C ILE A 91 -16.71 -25.07 19.05
N PHE A 92 -17.49 -25.43 18.02
CA PHE A 92 -18.97 -25.53 18.03
C PHE A 92 -19.54 -26.70 18.87
N SER A 93 -18.83 -27.09 19.92
CA SER A 93 -19.09 -28.25 20.79
C SER A 93 -20.45 -28.26 21.50
N SER A 94 -21.24 -27.18 21.40
CA SER A 94 -22.61 -27.09 21.91
C SER A 94 -23.66 -27.80 21.04
N ALA A 95 -23.35 -28.15 19.78
CA ALA A 95 -24.33 -28.71 18.85
C ALA A 95 -24.08 -30.20 18.50
N SER A 96 -24.28 -31.12 19.44
CA SER A 96 -24.45 -32.59 19.23
C SER A 96 -23.40 -33.40 18.43
N TYR A 97 -22.39 -32.78 17.81
CA TYR A 97 -21.32 -33.45 17.06
C TYR A 97 -19.96 -32.87 17.46
N LYS A 98 -19.23 -33.57 18.33
CA LYS A 98 -17.82 -33.30 18.61
C LYS A 98 -16.98 -33.69 17.38
N ARG A 99 -16.95 -32.84 16.35
CA ARG A 99 -16.08 -33.06 15.19
C ARG A 99 -14.64 -32.83 15.59
N THR A 100 -13.83 -33.87 15.46
CA THR A 100 -12.38 -33.77 15.49
C THR A 100 -11.87 -33.40 14.09
N CYS A 101 -10.65 -32.89 13.99
CA CYS A 101 -9.94 -32.70 12.72
C CYS A 101 -8.61 -33.44 12.71
N GLY A 102 -8.42 -34.27 11.70
CA GLY A 102 -7.17 -34.91 11.35
C GLY A 102 -7.29 -35.54 9.96
N LEU A 103 -6.19 -35.94 9.35
CA LEU A 103 -6.27 -36.76 8.14
C LEU A 103 -6.48 -38.23 8.54
N CYS A 104 -7.54 -38.56 9.29
CA CYS A 104 -7.84 -39.95 9.69
C CYS A 104 -9.01 -40.54 8.87
N GLY A 105 -9.08 -41.87 8.84
CA GLY A 105 -10.11 -42.62 8.12
C GLY A 105 -9.89 -42.68 6.61
N ASN A 106 -10.79 -43.39 5.93
CA ASN A 106 -10.66 -43.68 4.49
C ASN A 106 -10.91 -42.44 3.63
N GLY A 107 -11.78 -41.53 4.05
CA GLY A 107 -12.07 -40.29 3.32
C GLY A 107 -10.90 -39.28 3.24
N ALA A 108 -9.86 -39.47 4.05
CA ALA A 108 -8.64 -38.66 4.06
C ALA A 108 -7.42 -39.37 3.48
N GLU A 109 -7.55 -40.62 3.03
CA GLU A 109 -6.43 -41.47 2.62
C GLU A 109 -5.56 -40.82 1.56
N TYR A 110 -6.18 -40.29 0.53
CA TYR A 110 -5.45 -39.61 -0.54
C TYR A 110 -4.69 -38.36 -0.06
N LEU A 111 -5.25 -37.61 0.88
CA LEU A 111 -4.58 -36.43 1.45
C LEU A 111 -3.39 -36.83 2.34
N ARG A 112 -3.45 -37.99 3.02
CA ARG A 112 -2.30 -38.53 3.75
C ARG A 112 -1.18 -38.96 2.82
N GLU A 113 -1.50 -39.70 1.76
CA GLU A 113 -0.50 -40.09 0.75
C GLU A 113 0.20 -38.85 0.18
N LEU A 114 -0.59 -37.84 -0.20
CA LEU A 114 -0.08 -36.58 -0.71
C LEU A 114 0.83 -35.87 0.30
N GLN A 115 0.41 -35.81 1.56
CA GLN A 115 1.20 -35.25 2.65
C GLN A 115 2.53 -36.01 2.83
N GLU A 116 2.49 -37.34 2.89
CA GLU A 116 3.68 -38.20 3.08
C GLU A 116 4.66 -38.07 1.90
N ASP A 117 4.15 -38.04 0.67
CA ASP A 117 4.95 -37.86 -0.53
C ASP A 117 5.67 -36.51 -0.56
N ILE A 118 4.95 -35.43 -0.22
CA ILE A 118 5.53 -34.09 -0.11
C ILE A 118 6.57 -34.09 1.03
N ALA A 119 6.25 -34.68 2.19
CA ALA A 119 7.14 -34.74 3.35
C ALA A 119 8.46 -35.41 2.99
N LYS A 120 8.38 -36.60 2.38
CA LYS A 120 9.53 -37.41 1.98
C LYS A 120 10.47 -36.65 1.07
N LYS A 121 9.93 -35.84 0.15
CA LYS A 121 10.72 -35.08 -0.83
C LYS A 121 11.26 -33.76 -0.27
N PHE A 122 10.49 -33.06 0.56
CA PHE A 122 10.72 -31.65 0.85
C PHE A 122 10.87 -31.29 2.32
N ALA A 123 10.53 -32.14 3.28
CA ALA A 123 10.48 -31.76 4.69
C ALA A 123 11.83 -31.26 5.24
N SER A 124 12.95 -31.88 4.84
CA SER A 124 14.29 -31.47 5.27
C SER A 124 14.71 -30.12 4.73
N LYS A 125 14.23 -29.71 3.54
CA LYS A 125 14.58 -28.45 2.86
C LYS A 125 13.60 -27.33 3.16
N CYS A 126 12.34 -27.67 3.40
CA CYS A 126 11.21 -26.74 3.55
C CYS A 126 10.69 -26.69 4.99
N LYS A 127 11.58 -26.86 5.97
CA LYS A 127 11.24 -26.71 7.37
C LYS A 127 10.93 -25.26 7.73
N GLU A 128 11.73 -24.31 7.24
CA GLU A 128 11.63 -22.92 7.70
C GLU A 128 10.36 -22.20 7.21
N LEU A 129 10.04 -22.35 5.93
CA LEU A 129 8.94 -21.66 5.26
C LEU A 129 8.37 -22.54 4.14
N VAL A 130 7.05 -22.62 4.10
CA VAL A 130 6.27 -23.15 2.99
C VAL A 130 5.33 -22.07 2.49
N VAL A 131 5.40 -21.73 1.21
CA VAL A 131 4.40 -20.88 0.54
C VAL A 131 3.63 -21.75 -0.43
N TYR A 132 2.31 -21.75 -0.37
CA TYR A 132 1.53 -22.64 -1.23
C TYR A 132 0.15 -22.10 -1.62
N GLY A 133 -0.36 -22.62 -2.73
CA GLY A 133 -1.70 -22.32 -3.23
C GLY A 133 -2.35 -23.52 -3.92
N ALA A 134 -3.60 -23.36 -4.35
CA ALA A 134 -4.28 -24.32 -5.22
C ALA A 134 -4.89 -23.64 -6.44
N ALA A 135 -4.76 -24.30 -7.60
CA ALA A 135 -5.21 -23.87 -8.92
C ALA A 135 -5.99 -25.04 -9.54
N LEU A 136 -7.13 -25.37 -8.93
CA LEU A 136 -7.88 -26.58 -9.29
C LEU A 136 -8.85 -26.32 -10.44
N GLY A 137 -8.77 -27.15 -11.48
CA GLY A 137 -9.58 -27.06 -12.69
C GLY A 137 -8.77 -26.64 -13.93
N SER A 138 -9.18 -27.16 -15.09
CA SER A 138 -8.44 -27.06 -16.36
C SER A 138 -8.05 -25.63 -16.77
N LYS A 139 -8.93 -24.65 -16.53
CA LYS A 139 -8.64 -23.24 -16.84
C LYS A 139 -7.46 -22.68 -16.03
N TYR A 140 -7.38 -23.02 -14.74
CA TYR A 140 -6.30 -22.54 -13.88
C TYR A 140 -4.99 -23.26 -14.21
N GLU A 141 -5.09 -24.55 -14.54
CA GLU A 141 -3.94 -25.35 -14.95
C GLU A 141 -3.27 -24.82 -16.24
N GLN A 142 -4.06 -24.59 -17.30
CA GLN A 142 -3.56 -23.97 -18.53
C GLN A 142 -2.87 -22.64 -18.26
N TRP A 143 -3.40 -21.88 -17.29
CA TRP A 143 -2.84 -20.61 -16.91
C TRP A 143 -1.48 -20.79 -16.21
N MET A 144 -1.35 -21.70 -15.24
CA MET A 144 -0.07 -22.05 -14.57
C MET A 144 1.04 -22.47 -15.54
N ARG A 145 0.66 -23.09 -16.66
CA ARG A 145 1.59 -23.58 -17.70
C ARG A 145 1.96 -22.52 -18.75
N SER A 146 1.31 -21.36 -18.74
CA SER A 146 1.66 -20.30 -19.67
C SER A 146 2.97 -19.64 -19.26
N SER A 147 3.85 -19.33 -20.21
CA SER A 147 5.12 -18.61 -19.96
C SER A 147 4.92 -17.23 -19.33
N ASN A 148 3.70 -16.69 -19.44
CA ASN A 148 3.32 -15.37 -18.93
C ASN A 148 2.59 -15.47 -17.58
N PHE A 149 2.53 -16.66 -16.96
CA PHE A 149 1.79 -16.90 -15.72
C PHE A 149 2.31 -16.05 -14.57
N LEU A 150 3.63 -16.07 -14.39
CA LEU A 150 4.32 -15.33 -13.34
C LEU A 150 4.99 -14.11 -13.95
N GLY A 151 4.59 -12.94 -13.46
CA GLY A 151 5.36 -11.72 -13.73
C GLY A 151 6.73 -11.81 -13.06
N ASP A 152 7.68 -11.01 -13.55
CA ASP A 152 9.08 -10.98 -13.10
C ASP A 152 9.25 -10.97 -11.57
N HIS A 153 8.31 -10.34 -10.84
CA HIS A 153 8.30 -10.30 -9.37
C HIS A 153 8.25 -11.68 -8.72
N SER A 154 7.38 -12.58 -9.18
CA SER A 154 7.18 -13.89 -8.55
C SER A 154 8.42 -14.77 -8.73
N ILE A 155 9.08 -14.69 -9.89
CA ILE A 155 10.36 -15.37 -10.15
C ILE A 155 11.42 -14.88 -9.16
N LYS A 156 11.51 -13.56 -8.93
CA LYS A 156 12.49 -12.97 -8.02
C LYS A 156 12.23 -13.33 -6.56
N VAL A 157 10.97 -13.30 -6.14
CA VAL A 157 10.53 -13.75 -4.81
C VAL A 157 10.94 -15.20 -4.55
N VAL A 158 10.66 -16.09 -5.50
CA VAL A 158 11.04 -17.50 -5.39
C VAL A 158 12.56 -17.64 -5.29
N ARG A 159 13.32 -16.94 -6.16
CA ARG A 159 14.80 -16.98 -6.11
C ARG A 159 15.34 -16.54 -4.76
N ARG A 160 14.72 -15.54 -4.12
CA ARG A 160 15.12 -15.04 -2.79
C ARG A 160 14.91 -16.06 -1.67
N HIS A 161 13.80 -16.79 -1.70
CA HIS A 161 13.41 -17.71 -0.61
C HIS A 161 13.69 -19.19 -0.89
N GLY A 162 14.13 -19.55 -2.09
CA GLY A 162 14.45 -20.92 -2.47
C GLY A 162 13.22 -21.74 -2.87
N THR A 163 13.33 -23.07 -2.77
CA THR A 163 12.51 -24.03 -3.54
C THR A 163 11.20 -24.50 -2.88
N CYS A 164 10.65 -23.76 -1.92
CA CYS A 164 9.54 -24.21 -1.07
C CYS A 164 8.20 -23.52 -1.40
N PHE A 165 8.00 -23.27 -2.70
CA PHE A 165 6.77 -22.73 -3.27
C PHE A 165 6.02 -23.86 -3.96
N PHE A 166 4.81 -24.18 -3.48
CA PHE A 166 4.00 -25.28 -4.00
C PHE A 166 2.69 -24.78 -4.58
N GLN A 167 2.26 -25.37 -5.69
CA GLN A 167 0.94 -25.11 -6.25
C GLN A 167 0.23 -26.42 -6.53
N PHE A 168 -0.89 -26.67 -5.86
CA PHE A 168 -1.74 -27.83 -6.14
C PHE A 168 -2.51 -27.62 -7.45
N VAL A 169 -2.43 -28.57 -8.38
CA VAL A 169 -3.05 -28.50 -9.74
C VAL A 169 -3.73 -29.83 -10.09
N THR A 170 -4.73 -29.84 -10.96
CA THR A 170 -5.55 -31.04 -11.26
C THR A 170 -5.10 -31.85 -12.49
N ASP A 171 -3.84 -31.76 -12.91
CA ASP A 171 -3.37 -32.35 -14.17
C ASP A 171 -3.22 -33.89 -14.10
N VAL A 172 -4.24 -34.61 -14.54
CA VAL A 172 -4.26 -36.08 -14.53
C VAL A 172 -3.32 -36.70 -15.58
N ASP A 173 -2.90 -35.94 -16.59
CA ASP A 173 -2.18 -36.49 -17.74
C ASP A 173 -0.66 -36.51 -17.54
N HIS A 174 -0.10 -35.81 -16.54
CA HIS A 174 1.34 -35.71 -16.34
C HIS A 174 1.74 -36.06 -14.90
N THR A 175 2.31 -37.25 -14.72
CA THR A 175 2.83 -37.73 -13.42
C THR A 175 4.33 -37.46 -13.33
N GLY A 176 4.73 -36.37 -12.67
CA GLY A 176 6.15 -36.04 -12.46
C GLY A 176 6.36 -34.84 -11.53
N ASP A 177 7.61 -34.64 -11.08
CA ASP A 177 8.03 -33.42 -10.37
C ASP A 177 8.01 -32.25 -11.37
N LEU A 178 6.84 -31.66 -11.56
CA LEU A 178 6.62 -30.58 -12.50
C LEU A 178 7.00 -29.24 -11.83
N LEU A 179 7.73 -28.43 -12.57
CA LEU A 179 7.86 -27.02 -12.27
C LEU A 179 6.82 -26.24 -13.08
N SER A 180 6.42 -25.06 -12.59
CA SER A 180 5.74 -24.07 -13.42
C SER A 180 6.58 -23.72 -14.65
N ALA A 181 5.96 -23.14 -15.68
CA ALA A 181 6.64 -22.87 -16.96
C ALA A 181 7.90 -21.98 -16.82
N ASP A 182 7.95 -21.15 -15.78
CA ASP A 182 9.08 -20.28 -15.44
C ASP A 182 10.07 -20.92 -14.44
N GLY A 183 9.84 -22.17 -14.04
CA GLY A 183 10.69 -22.92 -13.11
C GLY A 183 10.54 -22.56 -11.64
N SER A 184 9.63 -21.62 -11.29
CA SER A 184 9.66 -20.98 -9.96
C SER A 184 8.78 -21.68 -8.91
N GLN A 185 7.75 -22.43 -9.32
CA GLN A 185 6.87 -23.14 -8.40
C GLN A 185 6.89 -24.63 -8.66
N ARG A 186 6.84 -25.43 -7.59
CA ARG A 186 6.65 -26.88 -7.66
C ARG A 186 5.17 -27.15 -7.81
N LEU A 187 4.79 -27.76 -8.92
CA LEU A 187 3.42 -28.16 -9.17
C LEU A 187 3.19 -29.52 -8.50
N ILE A 188 2.24 -29.56 -7.57
CA ILE A 188 1.81 -30.78 -6.93
C ILE A 188 0.51 -31.22 -7.60
N VAL A 189 0.61 -32.25 -8.42
CA VAL A 189 -0.54 -32.81 -9.12
C VAL A 189 -1.47 -33.48 -8.12
N ILE A 190 -2.76 -33.15 -8.20
CA ILE A 190 -3.82 -33.81 -7.46
C ILE A 190 -4.79 -34.49 -8.42
N ASP A 191 -5.12 -35.75 -8.14
CA ASP A 191 -6.19 -36.47 -8.81
C ASP A 191 -7.55 -36.02 -8.26
N PRO A 192 -8.38 -35.30 -9.05
CA PRO A 192 -9.69 -34.82 -8.58
C PRO A 192 -10.64 -35.95 -8.23
N SER A 193 -10.49 -37.14 -8.82
CA SER A 193 -11.36 -38.29 -8.58
C SER A 193 -11.13 -38.93 -7.21
N ARG A 194 -9.94 -38.73 -6.64
CA ARG A 194 -9.55 -39.19 -5.30
C ARG A 194 -9.75 -38.13 -4.23
N MET A 195 -10.08 -36.89 -4.62
CA MET A 195 -10.35 -35.83 -3.67
C MET A 195 -11.71 -36.04 -2.99
N PRO A 196 -11.89 -35.56 -1.74
CA PRO A 196 -13.06 -35.96 -0.98
C PRO A 196 -14.38 -35.34 -1.44
N TYR A 197 -14.35 -34.11 -1.97
CA TYR A 197 -15.52 -33.46 -2.56
C TYR A 197 -15.48 -33.56 -4.08
N LYS A 198 -16.65 -33.65 -4.70
CA LYS A 198 -16.79 -33.51 -6.16
C LYS A 198 -16.49 -32.08 -6.61
N ASN A 199 -16.81 -31.09 -5.79
CA ASN A 199 -16.57 -29.69 -6.11
C ASN A 199 -15.15 -29.24 -5.71
N ASN A 200 -14.36 -28.85 -6.71
CA ASN A 200 -12.99 -28.36 -6.52
C ASN A 200 -12.89 -27.09 -5.64
N ARG A 201 -13.94 -26.28 -5.54
CA ARG A 201 -13.96 -25.12 -4.64
C ARG A 201 -13.95 -25.55 -3.18
N ARG A 202 -14.69 -26.60 -2.83
CA ARG A 202 -14.67 -27.22 -1.49
C ARG A 202 -13.33 -27.87 -1.20
N ASN A 203 -12.79 -28.62 -2.16
CA ASN A 203 -11.44 -29.20 -2.05
C ASN A 203 -10.36 -28.13 -1.80
N THR A 204 -10.46 -26.99 -2.49
CA THR A 204 -9.56 -25.84 -2.25
C THR A 204 -9.63 -25.35 -0.80
N LYS A 205 -10.79 -25.39 -0.14
CA LYS A 205 -10.92 -24.97 1.26
C LYS A 205 -10.19 -25.91 2.22
N ILE A 206 -10.22 -27.22 1.96
CA ILE A 206 -9.46 -28.20 2.76
C ILE A 206 -7.97 -27.84 2.74
N LEU A 207 -7.42 -27.63 1.54
CA LEU A 207 -6.01 -27.29 1.37
C LEU A 207 -5.66 -25.97 2.07
N LYS A 208 -6.58 -25.00 2.06
CA LYS A 208 -6.37 -23.63 2.50
C LYS A 208 -6.46 -23.39 4.01
N LEU A 209 -7.45 -23.98 4.67
CA LEU A 209 -7.85 -23.59 6.03
C LEU A 209 -7.12 -24.36 7.13
N ASN A 210 -6.45 -25.47 6.82
CA ASN A 210 -5.69 -26.24 7.79
C ASN A 210 -4.33 -26.72 7.24
N PRO A 211 -3.39 -25.79 6.99
CA PRO A 211 -2.05 -26.13 6.45
C PRO A 211 -1.26 -27.09 7.33
N GLY A 212 -1.52 -27.11 8.65
CA GLY A 212 -0.79 -27.95 9.58
C GLY A 212 -0.98 -29.45 9.38
N LEU A 213 -2.07 -29.84 8.73
CA LEU A 213 -2.29 -31.23 8.32
C LEU A 213 -1.44 -31.62 7.11
N LEU A 214 -1.22 -30.71 6.17
CA LEU A 214 -0.45 -30.96 4.95
C LEU A 214 1.06 -30.76 5.14
N PHE A 215 1.46 -29.82 6.00
CA PHE A 215 2.85 -29.45 6.23
C PHE A 215 3.20 -29.47 7.73
N PRO A 216 2.99 -30.59 8.47
CA PRO A 216 3.25 -30.62 9.91
C PRO A 216 4.73 -30.44 10.27
N TRP A 217 5.66 -30.57 9.33
CA TRP A 217 7.09 -30.31 9.58
C TRP A 217 7.49 -28.84 9.40
N ALA A 218 6.64 -28.01 8.79
CA ALA A 218 6.98 -26.61 8.53
C ALA A 218 6.77 -25.75 9.78
N ASP A 219 7.67 -24.79 9.98
CA ASP A 219 7.65 -23.81 11.07
C ASP A 219 6.78 -22.61 10.72
N ARG A 220 6.73 -22.23 9.44
CA ARG A 220 5.93 -21.12 8.93
C ARG A 220 5.26 -21.55 7.64
N VAL A 221 3.96 -21.26 7.54
CA VAL A 221 3.19 -21.61 6.34
C VAL A 221 2.41 -20.40 5.86
N ILE A 222 2.41 -20.17 4.55
CA ILE A 222 1.70 -19.07 3.92
C ILE A 222 0.83 -19.61 2.80
N TRP A 223 -0.49 -19.43 2.95
CA TRP A 223 -1.43 -19.67 1.88
C TRP A 223 -1.49 -18.47 0.94
N GLN A 224 -1.41 -18.72 -0.35
CA GLN A 224 -1.52 -17.74 -1.42
C GLN A 224 -2.41 -18.27 -2.54
N ASP A 225 -3.54 -17.60 -2.76
CA ASP A 225 -4.47 -17.93 -3.84
C ASP A 225 -3.82 -17.67 -5.21
N ALA A 226 -3.99 -18.61 -6.14
CA ALA A 226 -3.39 -18.55 -7.48
C ALA A 226 -3.72 -17.25 -8.21
N LYS A 227 -4.92 -16.69 -7.98
CA LYS A 227 -5.35 -15.43 -8.58
C LYS A 227 -4.47 -14.22 -8.20
N LEU A 228 -3.68 -14.30 -7.13
CA LEU A 228 -2.77 -13.24 -6.71
C LEU A 228 -1.48 -13.23 -7.54
N LEU A 229 -1.16 -14.33 -8.21
CA LEU A 229 0.02 -14.49 -9.05
C LEU A 229 -0.14 -13.84 -10.44
N GLN A 230 -1.36 -13.42 -10.82
CA GLN A 230 -1.65 -12.90 -12.15
C GLN A 230 -1.06 -11.52 -12.42
N SER A 231 -0.21 -11.45 -13.45
CA SER A 231 0.31 -10.21 -14.05
C SER A 231 -0.72 -9.46 -14.91
N ASN A 232 -1.65 -10.18 -15.58
CA ASN A 232 -2.45 -9.63 -16.70
C ASN A 232 -3.92 -9.29 -16.38
N HIS A 233 -4.30 -9.08 -15.12
CA HIS A 233 -5.69 -8.68 -14.80
C HIS A 233 -5.92 -7.17 -15.06
N GLY A 234 -6.08 -6.78 -16.33
CA GLY A 234 -6.44 -5.41 -16.77
C GLY A 234 -5.27 -4.44 -16.98
N ASN A 235 -5.57 -3.15 -17.20
CA ASN A 235 -4.58 -2.04 -17.32
C ASN A 235 -3.82 -1.73 -16.00
N MET A 236 -3.71 -2.69 -15.08
CA MET A 236 -2.97 -2.51 -13.84
C MET A 236 -1.53 -3.01 -14.02
N PRO A 237 -0.51 -2.15 -13.91
CA PRO A 237 0.88 -2.54 -14.08
C PRO A 237 1.36 -3.48 -12.95
N SER A 238 1.92 -4.63 -13.33
CA SER A 238 2.76 -5.57 -12.54
C SER A 238 2.10 -6.22 -11.30
N PRO A 239 2.54 -7.42 -10.84
CA PRO A 239 1.74 -8.28 -9.96
C PRO A 239 1.45 -7.64 -8.60
N ARG A 240 0.29 -8.00 -8.03
CA ARG A 240 -0.51 -7.26 -7.02
C ARG A 240 0.15 -7.06 -5.65
N GLY A 241 1.27 -6.35 -5.61
CA GLY A 241 1.92 -5.93 -4.38
C GLY A 241 2.24 -7.06 -3.41
N LEU A 242 2.38 -8.31 -3.89
CA LEU A 242 2.77 -9.46 -3.05
C LEU A 242 4.09 -9.14 -2.34
N PRO A 243 4.31 -9.65 -1.11
CA PRO A 243 5.57 -9.43 -0.42
C PRO A 243 6.75 -9.85 -1.29
N SER A 244 7.74 -8.97 -1.43
CA SER A 244 9.05 -9.32 -1.99
C SER A 244 9.84 -10.22 -1.05
N ASP A 245 9.55 -10.13 0.25
CA ASP A 245 10.14 -10.93 1.32
C ASP A 245 9.07 -11.52 2.25
N TYR A 246 8.79 -12.82 2.11
CA TYR A 246 7.75 -13.53 2.86
C TYR A 246 8.12 -13.76 4.33
N LEU A 247 9.41 -13.97 4.64
CA LEU A 247 9.88 -14.13 6.02
C LEU A 247 9.77 -12.81 6.77
N LEU A 248 10.13 -11.71 6.12
CA LEU A 248 9.95 -10.38 6.66
C LEU A 248 8.47 -10.04 6.85
N HIS A 249 7.61 -10.38 5.88
CA HIS A 249 6.16 -10.22 6.02
C HIS A 249 5.60 -11.03 7.19
N PHE A 250 6.05 -12.29 7.36
CA PHE A 250 5.72 -13.11 8.53
C PHE A 250 6.15 -12.42 9.83
N ASN A 251 7.40 -11.96 9.91
CA ASN A 251 7.95 -11.32 11.10
C ASN A 251 7.19 -10.04 11.45
N ARG A 252 6.65 -9.31 10.47
CA ARG A 252 5.92 -8.06 10.68
C ARG A 252 4.45 -8.23 10.98
N THR A 253 3.87 -9.39 10.67
CA THR A 253 2.48 -9.72 10.97
C THR A 253 2.43 -10.66 12.17
N VAL A 254 2.60 -11.95 11.91
CA VAL A 254 2.50 -13.02 12.88
C VAL A 254 3.58 -12.91 13.97
N GLY A 255 4.84 -12.75 13.57
CA GLY A 255 5.97 -12.68 14.50
C GLY A 255 5.90 -11.49 15.45
N ARG A 256 5.60 -10.30 14.91
CA ARG A 256 5.49 -9.03 15.65
C ARG A 256 4.43 -9.08 16.73
N TYR A 257 3.24 -9.58 16.39
CA TYR A 257 2.11 -9.57 17.31
C TYR A 257 2.07 -10.81 18.20
N GLY A 258 2.99 -11.77 18.02
CA GLY A 258 3.01 -13.03 18.77
C GLY A 258 1.74 -13.87 18.58
N VAL A 259 1.04 -13.68 17.45
CA VAL A 259 -0.19 -14.40 17.11
C VAL A 259 0.13 -15.71 16.40
N CYS A 260 -0.88 -16.57 16.24
CA CYS A 260 -0.73 -17.85 15.56
C CYS A 260 -1.12 -17.80 14.08
N SER A 261 -1.94 -16.84 13.67
CA SER A 261 -2.28 -16.61 12.26
C SER A 261 -2.61 -15.16 11.97
N SER A 262 -2.45 -14.76 10.70
CA SER A 262 -2.73 -13.42 10.19
C SER A 262 -3.54 -13.49 8.90
N TYR A 263 -4.66 -12.77 8.86
CA TYR A 263 -5.59 -12.67 7.73
C TYR A 263 -5.63 -11.23 7.19
N MET A 264 -6.02 -11.05 5.93
CA MET A 264 -6.23 -9.72 5.36
C MET A 264 -7.67 -9.24 5.63
N GLY A 265 -7.82 -8.04 6.20
CA GLY A 265 -9.12 -7.42 6.35
C GLY A 265 -9.72 -7.04 5.00
N LEU A 266 -11.00 -7.37 4.79
CA LEU A 266 -11.72 -7.04 3.55
C LEU A 266 -12.16 -5.55 3.59
N PRO A 267 -11.82 -4.73 2.58
CA PRO A 267 -12.26 -3.33 2.52
C PRO A 267 -13.76 -3.20 2.27
N PRO A 268 -14.44 -2.15 2.76
CA PRO A 268 -15.87 -1.93 2.56
C PRO A 268 -16.13 -1.34 1.17
N ASP A 269 -15.80 -2.08 0.12
CA ASP A 269 -16.05 -1.70 -1.27
C ASP A 269 -17.29 -2.40 -1.86
N LYS A 270 -17.57 -2.13 -3.13
CA LYS A 270 -18.69 -2.73 -3.87
C LYS A 270 -18.64 -4.25 -3.94
N ALA A 271 -17.45 -4.87 -3.88
CA ALA A 271 -17.32 -6.33 -3.89
C ALA A 271 -17.63 -6.94 -2.52
N SER A 272 -17.44 -6.17 -1.45
CA SER A 272 -17.69 -6.60 -0.07
C SER A 272 -19.09 -6.28 0.45
N VAL A 273 -19.64 -5.08 0.20
CA VAL A 273 -20.90 -4.59 0.81
C VAL A 273 -21.86 -3.97 -0.21
N GLY A 274 -21.55 -4.11 -1.51
CA GLY A 274 -22.38 -3.57 -2.58
C GLY A 274 -22.40 -2.05 -2.59
N ASP A 275 -23.56 -1.46 -2.88
CA ASP A 275 -23.74 -0.01 -2.89
C ASP A 275 -24.18 0.55 -1.50
N SER A 276 -24.07 -0.27 -0.44
CA SER A 276 -24.41 0.13 0.94
C SER A 276 -23.40 1.15 1.49
N SER A 277 -23.90 2.20 2.13
CA SER A 277 -23.09 3.14 2.92
C SER A 277 -22.68 2.59 4.28
N THR A 278 -23.24 1.46 4.70
CA THR A 278 -22.98 0.83 6.00
C THR A 278 -22.39 -0.57 5.84
N VAL A 279 -21.43 -0.90 6.71
CA VAL A 279 -20.82 -2.23 6.77
C VAL A 279 -21.64 -3.10 7.72
N SER A 280 -22.55 -3.90 7.15
CA SER A 280 -23.40 -4.85 7.90
C SER A 280 -23.29 -6.26 7.30
N PHE A 281 -23.67 -7.30 8.08
CA PHE A 281 -23.70 -8.66 7.55
C PHE A 281 -24.61 -8.78 6.35
N LYS A 282 -25.81 -8.17 6.44
CA LYS A 282 -26.81 -8.21 5.38
C LYS A 282 -26.26 -7.63 4.10
N ALA A 283 -25.67 -6.42 4.16
CA ALA A 283 -25.02 -5.80 3.02
C ALA A 283 -23.89 -6.67 2.44
N HIS A 284 -23.14 -7.37 3.30
CA HIS A 284 -22.12 -8.32 2.85
C HIS A 284 -22.71 -9.53 2.13
N CYS A 285 -23.72 -10.17 2.72
CA CYS A 285 -24.44 -11.28 2.12
C CYS A 285 -25.07 -10.90 0.78
N ASP A 286 -25.75 -9.76 0.71
CA ASP A 286 -26.37 -9.25 -0.52
C ASP A 286 -25.31 -9.05 -1.62
N ALA A 287 -24.14 -8.48 -1.28
CA ALA A 287 -23.05 -8.31 -2.23
C ALA A 287 -22.48 -9.65 -2.73
N ILE A 288 -22.29 -10.63 -1.84
CA ILE A 288 -21.78 -11.96 -2.18
C ILE A 288 -22.79 -12.76 -3.03
N ILE A 289 -24.08 -12.69 -2.70
CA ILE A 289 -25.18 -13.30 -3.45
C ILE A 289 -25.28 -12.66 -4.84
N ALA A 290 -25.34 -11.32 -4.93
CA ALA A 290 -25.39 -10.63 -6.22
C ALA A 290 -24.15 -10.92 -7.09
N SER A 291 -22.98 -11.08 -6.46
CA SER A 291 -21.78 -11.53 -7.16
C SER A 291 -21.89 -12.97 -7.66
N ALA A 292 -22.51 -13.87 -6.90
CA ALA A 292 -22.69 -15.28 -7.26
C ALA A 292 -23.72 -15.44 -8.39
N GLU A 293 -24.80 -14.66 -8.37
CA GLU A 293 -25.78 -14.61 -9.46
C GLU A 293 -25.14 -14.18 -10.78
N LYS A 294 -24.29 -13.15 -10.74
CA LYS A 294 -23.58 -12.66 -11.94
C LYS A 294 -22.47 -13.60 -12.41
N ARG A 295 -21.93 -14.43 -11.53
CA ARG A 295 -20.80 -15.33 -11.79
C ARG A 295 -21.04 -16.68 -11.12
N PRO A 296 -21.85 -17.57 -11.71
CA PRO A 296 -22.26 -18.80 -11.04
C PRO A 296 -21.11 -19.69 -10.56
N THR A 297 -19.92 -19.60 -11.18
CA THR A 297 -18.72 -20.34 -10.79
C THR A 297 -18.04 -19.85 -9.50
N VAL A 298 -18.49 -18.74 -8.91
CA VAL A 298 -17.90 -18.22 -7.67
C VAL A 298 -18.49 -18.85 -6.42
N SER A 299 -19.63 -19.54 -6.49
CA SER A 299 -20.18 -20.37 -5.40
C SER A 299 -20.46 -21.77 -5.92
N ASP A 300 -20.56 -22.74 -5.02
CA ASP A 300 -21.00 -24.10 -5.37
C ASP A 300 -22.52 -24.23 -5.51
N ASP A 301 -23.29 -23.59 -4.63
CA ASP A 301 -24.76 -23.58 -4.67
C ASP A 301 -25.32 -22.26 -4.12
N LEU A 302 -26.14 -21.58 -4.91
CA LEU A 302 -26.65 -20.25 -4.57
C LEU A 302 -27.71 -20.30 -3.46
N GLU A 303 -28.54 -21.35 -3.44
CA GLU A 303 -29.60 -21.48 -2.44
C GLU A 303 -29.02 -21.78 -1.06
N THR A 304 -28.04 -22.69 -0.99
CA THR A 304 -27.27 -22.97 0.22
C THR A 304 -26.62 -21.71 0.78
N LEU A 305 -26.08 -20.85 -0.08
CA LEU A 305 -25.51 -19.56 0.31
C LEU A 305 -26.57 -18.62 0.90
N ARG A 306 -27.76 -18.51 0.29
CA ARG A 306 -28.87 -17.72 0.83
C ARG A 306 -29.31 -18.23 2.20
N LEU A 307 -29.50 -19.54 2.33
CA LEU A 307 -29.89 -20.19 3.58
C LEU A 307 -28.84 -19.98 4.68
N GLN A 308 -27.54 -20.07 4.35
CA GLN A 308 -26.47 -19.78 5.31
C GLN A 308 -26.50 -18.31 5.77
N CYS A 309 -26.67 -17.37 4.83
CA CYS A 309 -26.80 -15.95 5.14
C CYS A 309 -28.01 -15.67 6.03
N GLN A 310 -29.18 -16.22 5.71
CA GLN A 310 -30.37 -16.10 6.54
C GLN A 310 -30.14 -16.67 7.94
N HIS A 311 -29.55 -17.88 8.03
CA HIS A 311 -29.29 -18.54 9.29
C HIS A 311 -28.40 -17.70 10.22
N TYR A 312 -27.29 -17.17 9.71
CA TYR A 312 -26.42 -16.32 10.51
C TYR A 312 -27.06 -14.95 10.82
N GLU A 313 -27.86 -14.38 9.91
CA GLU A 313 -28.62 -13.14 10.19
C GLU A 313 -29.59 -13.36 11.36
N GLU A 314 -30.32 -14.48 11.37
CA GLU A 314 -31.22 -14.87 12.46
C GLU A 314 -30.46 -15.13 13.77
N MET A 315 -29.33 -15.84 13.73
CA MET A 315 -28.51 -16.09 14.92
C MET A 315 -28.02 -14.79 15.58
N HIS A 316 -27.62 -13.81 14.77
CA HIS A 316 -27.10 -12.53 15.25
C HIS A 316 -28.19 -11.47 15.43
N SER A 317 -29.45 -11.76 15.08
CA SER A 317 -30.59 -10.87 15.29
C SER A 317 -30.92 -10.63 16.76
N ASN A 318 -30.60 -11.58 17.66
CA ASN A 318 -30.81 -11.42 19.09
C ASN A 318 -29.66 -10.66 19.78
N GLU A 319 -28.45 -10.69 19.21
CA GLU A 319 -27.35 -9.79 19.60
C GLU A 319 -27.63 -8.34 19.16
N ALA A 320 -28.67 -8.13 18.31
CA ALA A 320 -29.08 -6.84 17.76
C ALA A 320 -29.73 -5.85 18.75
N LEU A 321 -29.73 -6.13 20.06
CA LEU A 321 -29.82 -5.06 21.08
C LEU A 321 -28.57 -4.16 21.06
N GLN A 322 -27.47 -4.63 20.48
CA GLN A 322 -26.31 -3.83 20.05
C GLN A 322 -26.38 -3.73 18.52
N SER A 323 -26.29 -2.54 17.93
CA SER A 323 -26.48 -2.37 16.48
C SER A 323 -25.61 -3.35 15.66
N SER A 324 -26.10 -3.86 14.53
CA SER A 324 -25.36 -4.80 13.66
C SER A 324 -23.95 -4.31 13.28
N GLN A 325 -23.73 -3.00 13.31
CA GLN A 325 -22.43 -2.36 13.15
C GLN A 325 -21.44 -2.69 14.29
N VAL A 326 -21.91 -2.81 15.54
CA VAL A 326 -21.09 -3.23 16.70
C VAL A 326 -20.57 -4.66 16.50
N PHE A 327 -21.40 -5.57 16.01
CA PHE A 327 -20.98 -6.94 15.72
C PHE A 327 -19.84 -6.96 14.69
N TYR A 328 -19.92 -6.21 13.58
CA TYR A 328 -18.85 -6.16 12.57
C TYR A 328 -17.61 -5.37 13.00
N ASN A 329 -17.75 -4.46 13.95
CA ASN A 329 -16.61 -3.85 14.63
C ASN A 329 -15.86 -4.89 15.48
N GLN A 330 -16.57 -5.85 16.05
CA GLN A 330 -15.97 -6.95 16.84
C GLN A 330 -15.60 -8.18 16.00
N HIS A 331 -16.21 -8.37 14.84
CA HIS A 331 -16.06 -9.53 13.94
C HIS A 331 -15.95 -9.08 12.47
N PRO A 332 -14.77 -8.61 12.05
CA PRO A 332 -14.56 -8.06 10.72
C PRO A 332 -14.66 -9.12 9.63
N LEU A 333 -14.92 -8.62 8.43
CA LEU A 333 -14.78 -9.34 7.19
C LEU A 333 -13.29 -9.53 6.85
N VAL A 334 -12.95 -10.70 6.31
CA VAL A 334 -11.60 -11.02 5.84
C VAL A 334 -11.62 -11.50 4.40
N ASP A 335 -10.54 -11.23 3.68
CA ASP A 335 -10.22 -11.95 2.46
C ASP A 335 -9.09 -12.93 2.74
N THR A 336 -9.39 -14.19 2.53
CA THR A 336 -8.52 -15.32 2.80
C THR A 336 -7.66 -15.68 1.60
N ALA A 337 -7.59 -14.85 0.54
CA ALA A 337 -6.69 -15.13 -0.58
C ALA A 337 -5.21 -15.14 -0.18
N PHE A 338 -4.86 -14.54 0.97
CA PHE A 338 -3.52 -14.57 1.54
C PHE A 338 -3.61 -14.76 3.06
N VAL A 339 -2.99 -15.81 3.59
CA VAL A 339 -3.01 -16.14 5.04
C VAL A 339 -1.64 -16.57 5.50
N VAL A 340 -1.21 -16.08 6.66
CA VAL A 340 0.11 -16.41 7.26
C VAL A 340 -0.12 -17.18 8.55
N TYR A 341 0.58 -18.29 8.76
CA TYR A 341 0.44 -19.17 9.91
C TYR A 341 1.77 -19.38 10.64
N ASP A 342 1.79 -19.19 11.96
CA ASP A 342 2.86 -19.67 12.84
C ASP A 342 2.63 -21.12 13.21
N MET A 343 3.60 -21.97 12.87
CA MET A 343 3.58 -23.39 13.21
C MET A 343 4.76 -23.76 14.10
N ARG A 344 5.59 -22.82 14.56
CA ARG A 344 6.80 -23.14 15.37
C ARG A 344 6.48 -23.79 16.71
N ASN A 345 5.38 -23.39 17.36
CA ASN A 345 5.02 -23.87 18.70
C ASN A 345 3.72 -24.68 18.70
N SER A 346 3.62 -25.61 19.65
CA SER A 346 2.46 -26.51 19.79
C SER A 346 1.15 -25.76 20.06
N THR A 347 1.19 -24.62 20.78
CA THR A 347 0.00 -23.80 21.01
C THR A 347 -0.58 -23.29 19.70
N CYS A 348 0.25 -22.74 18.82
CA CYS A 348 -0.21 -22.20 17.55
C CYS A 348 -0.61 -23.28 16.55
N ARG A 349 0.10 -24.41 16.52
CA ARG A 349 -0.35 -25.60 15.75
C ARG A 349 -1.73 -26.04 16.19
N LYS A 350 -1.95 -26.15 17.51
CA LYS A 350 -3.24 -26.54 18.08
C LYS A 350 -4.33 -25.53 17.74
N PHE A 351 -4.09 -24.24 17.97
CA PHE A 351 -5.05 -23.18 17.66
C PHE A 351 -5.42 -23.14 16.17
N ASN A 352 -4.42 -23.11 15.29
CA ASN A 352 -4.67 -23.07 13.84
C ASN A 352 -5.44 -24.30 13.37
N GLY A 353 -5.14 -25.48 13.92
CA GLY A 353 -5.89 -26.70 13.63
C GLY A 353 -7.32 -26.67 14.17
N ASP A 354 -7.55 -26.22 15.41
CA ASP A 354 -8.89 -26.13 16.02
C ASP A 354 -9.77 -25.06 15.32
N PHE A 355 -9.19 -23.90 15.01
CA PHE A 355 -9.85 -22.81 14.30
C PHE A 355 -10.17 -23.19 12.85
N GLY A 356 -9.19 -23.74 12.13
CA GLY A 356 -9.39 -24.27 10.78
C GLY A 356 -10.40 -25.41 10.73
N CYS A 357 -10.43 -26.27 11.75
CA CYS A 357 -11.42 -27.34 11.90
C CYS A 357 -12.84 -26.81 12.00
N SER A 358 -13.04 -25.82 12.86
CA SER A 358 -14.32 -25.15 13.06
C SER A 358 -14.81 -24.54 11.76
N TRP A 359 -13.91 -23.87 11.03
CA TRP A 359 -14.23 -23.26 9.75
C TRP A 359 -14.59 -24.29 8.67
N LEU A 360 -13.84 -25.38 8.57
CA LEU A 360 -14.15 -26.47 7.63
C LEU A 360 -15.45 -27.20 7.99
N SER A 361 -15.83 -27.24 9.27
CA SER A 361 -17.13 -27.76 9.69
C SER A 361 -18.28 -26.94 9.12
N GLU A 362 -18.15 -25.60 9.12
CA GLU A 362 -19.12 -24.70 8.50
C GLU A 362 -19.17 -24.89 6.99
N ILE A 363 -18.01 -24.94 6.32
CA ILE A 363 -17.95 -25.20 4.88
C ILE A 363 -18.60 -26.54 4.53
N HIS A 364 -18.36 -27.58 5.33
CA HIS A 364 -18.94 -28.90 5.10
C HIS A 364 -20.47 -28.90 5.21
N CYS A 365 -21.03 -28.14 6.15
CA CYS A 365 -22.46 -28.10 6.42
C CYS A 365 -23.22 -27.08 5.54
N PHE A 366 -22.57 -25.99 5.14
CA PHE A 366 -23.15 -24.86 4.39
C PHE A 366 -22.43 -24.61 3.07
N SER A 367 -22.33 -23.36 2.59
CA SER A 367 -21.72 -23.01 1.29
C SER A 367 -20.19 -22.99 1.35
N ASP A 368 -19.54 -23.06 0.19
CA ASP A 368 -18.09 -22.91 0.03
C ASP A 368 -17.56 -21.48 0.32
N ARG A 369 -18.42 -20.52 0.68
CA ARG A 369 -18.02 -19.13 0.97
C ARG A 369 -17.43 -18.99 2.37
N ASP A 370 -16.11 -19.09 2.45
CA ASP A 370 -15.32 -18.83 3.65
C ASP A 370 -15.50 -17.41 4.20
N GLN A 371 -15.76 -16.41 3.34
CA GLN A 371 -16.04 -15.04 3.77
C GLN A 371 -17.32 -14.90 4.62
N ILE A 372 -18.33 -15.73 4.37
CA ILE A 372 -19.59 -15.73 5.11
C ILE A 372 -19.46 -16.43 6.46
N SER A 373 -18.71 -17.54 6.51
CA SER A 373 -18.51 -18.34 7.73
C SER A 373 -17.49 -17.73 8.70
N PHE A 374 -16.54 -16.91 8.23
CA PHE A 374 -15.48 -16.41 9.10
C PHE A 374 -15.96 -15.63 10.34
N PRO A 375 -16.85 -14.61 10.21
CA PRO A 375 -17.28 -13.83 11.39
C PRO A 375 -17.93 -14.74 12.44
N HIS A 376 -18.71 -15.73 11.99
CA HIS A 376 -19.38 -16.70 12.84
C HIS A 376 -18.38 -17.64 13.57
N VAL A 377 -17.39 -18.16 12.85
CA VAL A 377 -16.31 -18.99 13.42
C VAL A 377 -15.48 -18.20 14.43
N LEU A 378 -15.17 -16.93 14.12
CA LEU A 378 -14.43 -16.04 15.01
C LEU A 378 -15.22 -15.75 16.29
N ALA A 379 -16.50 -15.38 16.18
CA ALA A 379 -17.37 -15.14 17.34
C ALA A 379 -17.47 -16.38 18.25
N SER A 380 -17.56 -17.57 17.64
CA SER A 380 -17.68 -18.83 18.38
C SER A 380 -16.36 -19.33 18.96
N SER A 381 -15.22 -18.78 18.53
CA SER A 381 -13.90 -19.24 18.98
C SER A 381 -13.55 -18.88 20.43
N GLY A 382 -14.36 -18.03 21.08
CA GLY A 382 -14.07 -17.48 22.40
C GLY A 382 -12.98 -16.40 22.40
N LEU A 383 -12.44 -16.05 21.23
CA LEU A 383 -11.53 -14.94 21.07
C LEU A 383 -12.23 -13.59 21.27
N ARG A 384 -11.50 -12.63 21.82
CA ARG A 384 -11.98 -11.26 22.03
C ARG A 384 -11.03 -10.28 21.38
N LEU A 385 -11.56 -9.17 20.87
CA LEU A 385 -10.72 -8.08 20.35
C LEU A 385 -9.92 -7.47 21.52
N SER A 386 -8.61 -7.31 21.33
CA SER A 386 -7.72 -6.74 22.34
C SER A 386 -8.12 -5.30 22.70
N PRO A 387 -8.31 -4.96 24.00
CA PRO A 387 -8.73 -3.64 24.43
C PRO A 387 -7.66 -2.56 24.15
N HIS A 388 -6.38 -2.93 24.16
CA HIS A 388 -5.26 -2.02 23.91
C HIS A 388 -5.21 -1.46 22.47
N MET A 389 -6.08 -1.95 21.59
CA MET A 389 -6.23 -1.45 20.22
C MET A 389 -7.58 -0.77 19.96
N GLN A 390 -8.41 -0.56 21.01
CA GLN A 390 -9.68 0.18 20.92
C GLN A 390 -9.44 1.70 21.00
N VAL A 391 -8.89 2.30 19.94
CA VAL A 391 -8.83 3.76 19.78
C VAL A 391 -9.81 4.18 18.67
N SER A 392 -10.48 5.33 18.82
CA SER A 392 -11.42 5.88 17.84
C SER A 392 -10.86 5.90 16.40
N GLY A 393 -11.64 5.44 15.41
CA GLY A 393 -11.22 5.28 14.01
C GLY A 393 -10.93 3.83 13.56
N GLN A 394 -11.59 2.83 14.19
CA GLN A 394 -11.31 1.38 14.13
C GLN A 394 -11.42 0.69 12.76
N GLU A 395 -11.88 1.37 11.71
CA GLU A 395 -12.03 0.76 10.38
C GLU A 395 -10.70 0.57 9.63
N TYR A 396 -9.62 1.21 10.11
CA TYR A 396 -8.34 1.34 9.39
C TYR A 396 -7.12 0.83 10.16
N ARG A 397 -7.29 0.09 11.25
CA ARG A 397 -6.20 -0.46 12.06
C ARG A 397 -6.16 -1.98 12.04
N ASP A 398 -4.97 -2.52 12.31
CA ASP A 398 -4.78 -3.93 12.58
C ASP A 398 -5.63 -4.33 13.80
N ARG A 399 -6.20 -5.54 13.75
CA ARG A 399 -7.03 -6.09 14.82
C ARG A 399 -6.38 -7.34 15.39
N ILE A 400 -6.14 -7.33 16.70
CA ILE A 400 -5.55 -8.46 17.42
C ILE A 400 -6.60 -9.09 18.31
N TYR A 401 -6.78 -10.39 18.15
CA TYR A 401 -7.70 -11.19 18.92
C TYR A 401 -6.93 -12.03 19.93
N ILE A 402 -7.39 -11.95 21.18
CA ILE A 402 -6.78 -12.60 22.33
C ILE A 402 -7.73 -13.68 22.88
N ASN A 403 -7.15 -14.72 23.47
CA ASN A 403 -7.93 -15.76 24.15
C ASN A 403 -8.26 -15.37 25.61
N GLU A 404 -8.89 -16.29 26.34
CA GLU A 404 -9.25 -16.12 27.77
C GLU A 404 -8.04 -15.79 28.68
N ASN A 405 -6.84 -16.21 28.29
CA ASN A 405 -5.59 -15.96 29.02
C ASN A 405 -4.87 -14.67 28.54
N GLN A 406 -5.59 -13.78 27.85
CA GLN A 406 -5.04 -12.54 27.26
C GLN A 406 -3.90 -12.75 26.25
N ARG A 407 -3.71 -13.98 25.75
CA ARG A 407 -2.67 -14.28 24.78
C ARG A 407 -3.15 -13.94 23.36
N PRO A 408 -2.38 -13.19 22.56
CA PRO A 408 -2.67 -12.96 21.14
C PRO A 408 -2.71 -14.28 20.37
N MET A 409 -3.79 -14.51 19.62
CA MET A 409 -3.98 -15.73 18.84
C MET A 409 -4.16 -15.45 17.35
N LEU A 410 -4.85 -14.37 16.99
CA LEU A 410 -5.21 -14.09 15.61
C LEU A 410 -5.06 -12.60 15.30
N HIS A 411 -4.43 -12.30 14.17
CA HIS A 411 -4.30 -10.94 13.62
C HIS A 411 -5.14 -10.80 12.35
N ILE A 412 -5.77 -9.65 12.19
CA ILE A 412 -6.42 -9.23 10.96
C ILE A 412 -5.81 -7.91 10.55
N ALA A 413 -5.09 -7.91 9.44
CA ALA A 413 -4.45 -6.72 8.91
C ALA A 413 -5.51 -5.68 8.53
N LYS A 414 -5.18 -4.39 8.73
CA LYS A 414 -6.07 -3.28 8.38
C LYS A 414 -6.54 -3.32 6.92
N ARG A 415 -7.72 -2.78 6.63
CA ARG A 415 -8.32 -2.86 5.28
C ARG A 415 -7.50 -2.20 4.16
N GLY A 416 -6.74 -1.15 4.47
CA GLY A 416 -5.80 -0.51 3.53
C GLY A 416 -4.62 -1.40 3.10
N CYS A 417 -4.42 -2.55 3.76
CA CYS A 417 -3.48 -3.58 3.36
C CYS A 417 -3.92 -4.42 2.18
N HIS A 418 -5.21 -4.40 1.88
CA HIS A 418 -5.76 -5.30 0.90
C HIS A 418 -5.08 -5.11 -0.46
N TRP A 419 -4.84 -6.20 -1.19
CA TRP A 419 -4.12 -6.15 -2.47
C TRP A 419 -4.84 -5.34 -3.55
N TYR A 420 -6.12 -4.99 -3.36
CA TYR A 420 -6.82 -3.99 -4.19
C TYR A 420 -6.07 -2.65 -4.22
N TYR A 421 -5.35 -2.32 -3.14
CA TYR A 421 -4.64 -1.06 -2.96
C TYR A 421 -3.12 -1.19 -3.16
N ARG A 422 -2.63 -2.32 -3.73
CA ARG A 422 -1.21 -2.60 -4.06
C ARG A 422 -0.24 -2.56 -2.86
N SER A 423 -0.61 -3.22 -1.76
CA SER A 423 -0.22 -2.74 -0.43
C SER A 423 0.19 -3.83 0.60
N PHE A 424 0.57 -5.06 0.24
CA PHE A 424 1.11 -5.97 1.28
C PHE A 424 2.34 -5.37 1.98
N SER A 425 3.10 -4.52 1.27
CA SER A 425 4.19 -3.73 1.82
C SER A 425 3.76 -2.48 2.60
N ARG A 426 2.49 -2.03 2.58
CA ARG A 426 2.00 -0.98 3.52
C ARG A 426 1.44 -1.57 4.82
N CYS A 427 1.36 -2.90 4.94
CA CYS A 427 1.00 -3.63 6.16
C CYS A 427 2.12 -3.78 7.15
N ILE A 428 3.26 -3.17 6.84
CA ILE A 428 4.40 -3.12 7.73
C ILE A 428 4.04 -2.14 8.84
N ALA A 429 3.51 -2.65 9.94
CA ALA A 429 3.45 -1.86 11.15
C ALA A 429 4.90 -1.45 11.54
N SER A 430 5.09 -0.21 12.01
CA SER A 430 6.41 0.31 12.38
C SER A 430 7.09 -0.58 13.41
N SER A 431 8.31 -1.10 13.16
CA SER A 431 9.03 -2.01 14.08
C SER A 431 9.21 -1.45 15.50
N ASN A 432 9.03 -0.14 15.70
CA ASN A 432 9.39 0.55 16.94
C ASN A 432 8.19 0.91 17.84
N THR A 433 6.97 0.47 17.54
CA THR A 433 6.03 0.28 18.65
C THR A 433 6.45 -1.00 19.35
N HIS A 434 7.47 -0.91 20.20
CA HIS A 434 7.42 -1.72 21.41
C HIS A 434 6.01 -1.52 21.94
N ILE A 435 5.23 -2.61 21.99
CA ILE A 435 4.08 -2.63 22.88
C ILE A 435 4.75 -2.37 24.22
N ASP A 436 4.68 -1.13 24.70
CA ASP A 436 5.38 -0.71 25.91
C ASP A 436 5.01 -1.74 26.99
N GLU A 437 5.94 -2.62 27.33
CA GLU A 437 5.74 -3.61 28.40
C GLU A 437 5.47 -2.89 29.74
N GLU A 438 5.75 -1.59 29.81
CA GLU A 438 5.36 -0.70 30.90
C GLU A 438 3.86 -0.34 30.92
N MET A 439 3.15 -0.29 29.79
CA MET A 439 1.70 0.00 29.77
C MET A 439 0.83 -1.14 30.35
N ILE A 440 1.40 -2.32 30.59
CA ILE A 440 0.69 -3.47 31.20
C ILE A 440 0.78 -3.45 32.74
N LYS A 441 1.60 -2.58 33.34
CA LYS A 441 1.79 -2.55 34.81
C LYS A 441 0.87 -1.60 35.58
N ASP A 442 0.21 -0.65 34.93
CA ASP A 442 -0.63 0.33 35.62
C ASP A 442 -2.12 -0.03 35.47
N ASN A 443 -2.59 -0.91 36.36
CA ASN A 443 -3.95 -1.49 36.30
C ASN A 443 -5.02 -0.69 37.06
N GLU A 444 -4.72 0.53 37.54
CA GLU A 444 -5.69 1.37 38.24
C GLU A 444 -5.41 2.85 37.96
N THR A 445 -6.03 3.43 36.93
CA THR A 445 -6.51 4.81 37.02
C THR A 445 -7.51 5.12 35.93
N THR A 446 -8.49 5.91 36.33
CA THR A 446 -9.66 6.45 35.65
C THR A 446 -9.49 6.72 34.14
N PRO A 447 -10.57 6.55 33.34
CA PRO A 447 -10.58 6.91 31.93
C PRO A 447 -10.47 8.44 31.79
N THR A 448 -9.25 8.96 31.78
CA THR A 448 -8.97 10.29 31.27
C THR A 448 -9.44 10.28 29.82
N THR A 449 -10.50 11.02 29.54
CA THR A 449 -10.85 11.50 28.21
C THR A 449 -9.67 12.33 27.71
N THR A 450 -8.65 11.66 27.19
CA THR A 450 -7.62 12.27 26.36
C THR A 450 -8.35 12.87 25.19
N THR A 451 -8.64 14.16 25.27
CA THR A 451 -8.89 14.99 24.10
C THR A 451 -7.74 14.71 23.16
N THR A 452 -8.02 13.91 22.12
CA THR A 452 -7.06 13.57 21.09
C THR A 452 -6.69 14.87 20.41
N SER A 453 -5.67 15.56 20.93
CA SER A 453 -4.97 16.63 20.25
C SER A 453 -4.72 16.09 18.84
N THR A 454 -5.42 16.64 17.85
CA THR A 454 -5.33 16.22 16.46
C THR A 454 -3.90 16.45 16.02
N GLN A 455 -3.09 15.40 16.13
CA GLN A 455 -1.69 15.45 15.77
C GLN A 455 -1.61 15.83 14.29
N LEU A 456 -0.80 16.84 13.99
CA LEU A 456 -0.57 17.32 12.63
C LEU A 456 -0.25 16.15 11.70
N ARG A 457 -0.84 16.10 10.51
CA ARG A 457 -0.56 15.08 9.48
C ARG A 457 0.18 15.70 8.31
N VAL A 458 1.31 15.11 7.94
CA VAL A 458 2.19 15.63 6.89
C VAL A 458 2.50 14.54 5.88
N ALA A 459 2.24 14.81 4.60
CA ALA A 459 2.75 14.00 3.51
C ALA A 459 4.09 14.55 3.02
N VAL A 460 5.11 13.70 2.89
CA VAL A 460 6.40 14.04 2.28
C VAL A 460 6.50 13.31 0.95
N ILE A 461 6.48 14.05 -0.15
CA ILE A 461 6.49 13.53 -1.53
C ILE A 461 7.83 13.87 -2.16
N VAL A 462 8.58 12.84 -2.54
CA VAL A 462 9.89 12.96 -3.17
C VAL A 462 9.86 12.33 -4.55
N ALA A 463 10.35 13.05 -5.55
CA ALA A 463 10.51 12.51 -6.90
C ALA A 463 11.86 12.88 -7.49
N GLY A 464 12.42 12.00 -8.30
CA GLY A 464 13.68 12.24 -9.00
C GLY A 464 14.36 10.97 -9.48
N THR A 465 15.65 10.86 -9.22
CA THR A 465 16.57 9.82 -9.67
C THR A 465 17.23 9.16 -8.48
N LEU A 466 17.47 7.85 -8.55
CA LEU A 466 18.13 7.11 -7.49
C LEU A 466 19.57 7.61 -7.26
N ASN A 467 20.28 7.98 -8.33
CA ASN A 467 21.67 8.46 -8.28
C ASN A 467 21.85 9.83 -7.62
N ARG A 468 20.78 10.57 -7.37
CA ARG A 468 20.84 11.85 -6.64
C ARG A 468 20.07 11.80 -5.33
N PHE A 469 19.44 10.67 -5.02
CA PHE A 469 18.60 10.54 -3.84
C PHE A 469 19.45 10.58 -2.56
N ILE A 470 19.17 11.55 -1.68
CA ILE A 470 19.81 11.71 -0.38
C ILE A 470 18.82 11.33 0.72
N PHE A 471 18.94 10.10 1.21
CA PHE A 471 17.93 9.49 2.07
C PHE A 471 18.26 9.61 3.56
N ASP A 472 19.51 9.34 3.96
CA ASP A 472 19.90 9.29 5.38
C ASP A 472 19.69 10.64 6.07
N SER A 473 20.06 11.72 5.37
CA SER A 473 19.84 13.08 5.84
C SER A 473 18.35 13.40 6.02
N ALA A 474 17.49 12.98 5.09
CA ALA A 474 16.03 13.16 5.22
C ALA A 474 15.49 12.37 6.43
N LEU A 475 15.96 11.14 6.65
CA LEU A 475 15.59 10.36 7.85
C LEU A 475 15.97 11.08 9.14
N LYS A 476 17.26 11.48 9.25
CA LYS A 476 17.85 12.03 10.48
C LYS A 476 17.34 13.43 10.81
N ASN A 477 17.29 14.31 9.81
CA ASN A 477 17.13 15.73 10.02
C ASN A 477 15.76 16.27 9.58
N LEU A 478 14.96 15.50 8.83
CA LEU A 478 13.60 15.89 8.43
C LEU A 478 12.55 15.03 9.15
N ILE A 479 12.55 13.72 8.90
CA ILE A 479 11.45 12.83 9.30
C ILE A 479 11.46 12.57 10.81
N LYS A 480 12.62 12.21 11.38
CA LYS A 480 12.75 11.95 12.82
C LYS A 480 12.36 13.16 13.68
N PRO A 481 12.78 14.41 13.38
CA PRO A 481 12.32 15.59 14.12
C PRO A 481 10.83 15.86 13.96
N MET A 482 10.28 15.75 12.74
CA MET A 482 8.84 15.96 12.50
C MET A 482 7.97 14.95 13.25
N LYS A 483 8.39 13.67 13.33
CA LYS A 483 7.61 12.62 14.01
C LYS A 483 7.29 12.95 15.47
N LYS A 484 8.16 13.71 16.15
CA LYS A 484 7.93 14.18 17.53
C LYS A 484 6.67 15.05 17.66
N ARG A 485 6.20 15.65 16.56
CA ARG A 485 5.12 16.66 16.53
C ARG A 485 4.01 16.38 15.52
N ALA A 486 4.23 15.47 14.58
CA ALA A 486 3.34 15.19 13.47
C ALA A 486 3.31 13.68 13.13
N SER A 487 2.20 13.20 12.58
CA SER A 487 2.17 11.97 11.80
C SER A 487 2.75 12.26 10.42
N VAL A 488 3.75 11.48 10.00
CA VAL A 488 4.45 11.69 8.74
C VAL A 488 4.26 10.47 7.86
N ASP A 489 3.75 10.70 6.66
CA ASP A 489 3.60 9.68 5.62
C ASP A 489 4.54 10.01 4.46
N TYR A 490 5.43 9.07 4.12
CA TYR A 490 6.51 9.29 3.15
C TYR A 490 6.21 8.60 1.81
N TYR A 491 6.32 9.35 0.72
CA TYR A 491 6.05 8.92 -0.66
C TYR A 491 7.29 9.22 -1.49
N VAL A 492 7.75 8.25 -2.27
CA VAL A 492 8.95 8.42 -3.10
C VAL A 492 8.82 7.70 -4.44
N SER A 493 9.28 8.36 -5.50
CA SER A 493 9.36 7.81 -6.86
C SER A 493 10.71 8.17 -7.49
N LEU A 494 11.54 7.18 -7.76
CA LEU A 494 12.89 7.37 -8.28
C LEU A 494 13.08 6.60 -9.57
N SER A 495 13.63 7.30 -10.57
CA SER A 495 14.14 6.67 -11.79
C SER A 495 15.52 6.08 -11.54
N THR A 496 15.77 4.87 -12.02
CA THR A 496 17.04 4.15 -11.82
C THR A 496 17.98 4.22 -13.02
N ALA A 497 17.45 4.53 -14.21
CA ALA A 497 18.29 4.77 -15.39
C ALA A 497 19.01 6.12 -15.29
N PRO A 498 20.25 6.20 -15.83
CA PRO A 498 20.89 7.48 -16.03
C PRO A 498 20.04 8.37 -16.94
N MET A 499 19.96 9.65 -16.61
CA MET A 499 19.25 10.66 -17.40
C MET A 499 20.23 11.73 -17.85
N GLU A 500 20.04 12.23 -19.07
CA GLU A 500 20.82 13.35 -19.57
C GLU A 500 20.53 14.60 -18.73
N ALA A 501 21.56 15.10 -18.07
CA ALA A 501 21.48 16.36 -17.33
C ALA A 501 21.41 17.55 -18.30
N TYR A 502 20.78 18.64 -17.89
CA TYR A 502 20.79 19.92 -18.65
C TYR A 502 22.22 20.40 -18.96
N ARG A 503 23.17 20.04 -18.09
CA ARG A 503 24.61 20.31 -18.23
C ARG A 503 25.42 19.07 -17.84
N SER A 504 25.74 18.23 -18.81
CA SER A 504 26.62 17.05 -18.64
C SER A 504 28.11 17.41 -18.67
N ASP A 505 28.46 18.65 -19.05
CA ASP A 505 29.85 19.12 -19.20
C ASP A 505 30.61 19.31 -17.88
N SER A 506 29.96 19.13 -16.73
CA SER A 506 30.56 19.40 -15.42
C SER A 506 31.47 18.30 -14.85
N GLY A 507 31.67 17.19 -15.57
CA GLY A 507 32.65 16.15 -15.27
C GLY A 507 32.29 15.20 -14.12
N TYR A 508 31.54 15.65 -13.11
CA TYR A 508 31.12 14.79 -11.98
C TYR A 508 29.73 14.16 -12.17
N THR A 509 28.92 14.63 -13.12
CA THR A 509 27.54 14.14 -13.32
C THR A 509 27.47 12.66 -13.68
N ASP A 510 28.47 12.16 -14.38
CA ASP A 510 28.57 10.74 -14.79
C ASP A 510 29.10 9.85 -13.65
N ARG A 511 29.45 10.47 -12.52
CA ARG A 511 29.98 9.83 -11.30
C ARG A 511 29.02 9.99 -10.12
N LEU A 512 27.81 10.48 -10.36
CA LEU A 512 26.77 10.55 -9.35
C LEU A 512 26.39 9.14 -8.89
N GLN A 513 26.18 8.99 -7.60
CA GLN A 513 25.76 7.74 -7.01
C GLN A 513 24.69 7.95 -5.93
N PRO A 514 23.89 6.91 -5.65
CA PRO A 514 22.87 6.98 -4.59
C PRO A 514 23.48 7.31 -3.23
N ASP A 515 22.63 7.69 -2.28
CA ASP A 515 23.02 7.80 -0.87
C ASP A 515 23.84 6.56 -0.43
N PRO A 516 25.04 6.73 0.16
CA PRO A 516 25.92 5.61 0.53
C PRO A 516 25.30 4.62 1.52
N THR A 517 24.25 5.02 2.23
CA THR A 517 23.53 4.15 3.15
C THR A 517 22.54 3.22 2.45
N LEU A 518 22.18 3.49 1.20
CA LEU A 518 21.31 2.61 0.43
C LEU A 518 22.08 1.35 0.01
N PRO A 519 21.47 0.16 0.10
CA PRO A 519 22.12 -1.06 -0.37
C PRO A 519 22.33 -0.99 -1.88
N SER A 520 23.49 -1.48 -2.33
CA SER A 520 23.67 -1.81 -3.74
C SER A 520 22.66 -2.88 -4.10
N SER A 521 21.82 -2.61 -5.11
CA SER A 521 20.80 -3.58 -5.49
C SER A 521 21.45 -4.82 -6.09
N SER A 522 21.08 -5.99 -5.56
CA SER A 522 21.49 -7.29 -6.11
C SER A 522 20.64 -7.72 -7.32
N VAL A 523 19.54 -7.01 -7.56
CA VAL A 523 18.52 -7.31 -8.56
C VAL A 523 18.20 -6.09 -9.43
N GLU A 524 17.81 -6.32 -10.69
CA GLU A 524 17.60 -5.25 -11.68
C GLU A 524 16.43 -4.30 -11.34
N ASP A 525 15.48 -4.74 -10.50
CA ASP A 525 14.29 -3.95 -10.12
C ASP A 525 14.42 -3.20 -8.80
N PHE A 526 15.59 -3.23 -8.16
CA PHE A 526 15.86 -2.45 -6.95
C PHE A 526 14.95 -2.77 -5.75
N VAL A 527 14.37 -3.97 -5.70
CA VAL A 527 13.48 -4.39 -4.60
C VAL A 527 14.16 -4.33 -3.23
N ASP A 528 15.45 -4.66 -3.14
CA ASP A 528 16.23 -4.55 -1.89
C ASP A 528 16.33 -3.09 -1.43
N THR A 529 16.54 -2.16 -2.38
CA THR A 529 16.59 -0.72 -2.10
C THR A 529 15.22 -0.19 -1.68
N GLU A 530 14.15 -0.60 -2.35
CA GLU A 530 12.78 -0.26 -1.96
C GLU A 530 12.48 -0.73 -0.53
N GLU A 531 12.78 -1.98 -0.22
CA GLU A 531 12.52 -2.55 1.10
C GLU A 531 13.37 -1.89 2.19
N TYR A 532 14.62 -1.53 1.86
CA TYR A 532 15.46 -0.76 2.77
C TYR A 532 14.85 0.62 3.08
N ILE A 533 14.38 1.35 2.07
CA ILE A 533 13.68 2.64 2.26
C ILE A 533 12.47 2.44 3.16
N ARG A 534 11.63 1.44 2.87
CA ARG A 534 10.43 1.13 3.66
C ARG A 534 10.77 0.85 5.11
N THR A 535 11.76 -0.02 5.33
CA THR A 535 12.21 -0.43 6.67
C THR A 535 12.74 0.76 7.48
N LYS A 536 13.58 1.61 6.88
CA LYS A 536 14.15 2.75 7.59
C LYS A 536 13.11 3.81 7.95
N ILE A 537 12.16 4.12 7.05
CA ILE A 537 11.03 5.01 7.38
C ILE A 537 10.17 4.42 8.50
N ALA A 538 9.81 3.14 8.36
CA ALA A 538 9.01 2.44 9.35
C ALA A 538 9.70 2.41 10.73
N SER A 539 11.04 2.29 10.79
CA SER A 539 11.79 2.34 12.05
C SER A 539 11.69 3.69 12.77
N LEU A 540 11.31 4.77 12.08
CA LEU A 540 11.07 6.08 12.68
C LEU A 540 9.61 6.29 13.13
N ALA A 541 8.79 5.23 13.17
CA ALA A 541 7.36 5.31 13.45
C ALA A 541 6.57 6.20 12.47
N SER A 542 7.11 6.41 11.28
CA SER A 542 6.44 7.06 10.15
C SER A 542 5.87 6.02 9.21
N SER A 543 4.80 6.35 8.48
CA SER A 543 4.22 5.42 7.50
C SER A 543 4.84 5.64 6.12
N VAL A 544 4.82 4.59 5.30
CA VAL A 544 5.29 4.66 3.92
C VAL A 544 4.09 4.60 2.98
N GLY A 545 3.82 5.75 2.39
CA GLY A 545 2.90 6.01 1.29
C GLY A 545 3.05 5.05 0.11
N ALA A 546 4.12 5.32 -0.62
CA ALA A 546 4.52 4.59 -1.81
C ALA A 546 6.03 4.69 -1.95
N VAL A 547 6.64 3.64 -2.48
CA VAL A 547 8.03 3.64 -2.93
C VAL A 547 7.98 3.04 -4.32
N ASN A 548 8.28 3.85 -5.32
CA ASN A 548 8.26 3.44 -6.73
C ASN A 548 9.67 3.57 -7.28
N LEU A 549 10.37 2.46 -7.48
CA LEU A 549 11.64 2.42 -8.19
C LEU A 549 11.39 1.86 -9.57
N GLN A 550 11.70 2.63 -10.61
CA GLN A 550 11.47 2.23 -12.00
C GLN A 550 12.61 2.71 -12.88
N LYS A 551 12.83 2.05 -14.02
CA LYS A 551 13.90 2.44 -14.96
C LYS A 551 13.76 3.91 -15.37
N SER A 552 12.58 4.30 -15.78
CA SER A 552 12.24 5.69 -16.12
C SER A 552 10.75 5.94 -15.94
N VAL A 553 10.37 7.20 -15.71
CA VAL A 553 8.98 7.65 -15.84
C VAL A 553 8.64 7.75 -17.33
N ASP A 554 7.67 6.96 -17.79
CA ASP A 554 7.19 6.99 -19.17
C ASP A 554 6.29 8.22 -19.37
N ILE A 555 6.81 9.19 -20.13
CA ILE A 555 6.05 10.37 -20.57
C ILE A 555 5.61 10.23 -22.02
N ASP A 556 6.15 9.26 -22.77
CA ASP A 556 5.95 9.16 -24.21
C ASP A 556 4.61 8.51 -24.55
N SER A 557 4.07 7.70 -23.64
CA SER A 557 2.72 7.15 -23.71
C SER A 557 1.61 8.07 -23.18
N GLU A 558 1.96 9.23 -22.60
CA GLU A 558 0.97 10.13 -21.99
C GLU A 558 0.13 10.85 -23.05
N PRO A 559 -1.21 10.64 -23.09
CA PRO A 559 -2.06 11.16 -24.17
C PRO A 559 -2.01 12.68 -24.34
N MET A 560 -1.94 13.42 -23.22
CA MET A 560 -1.84 14.88 -23.24
C MET A 560 -0.55 15.37 -23.90
N LEU A 561 0.56 14.65 -23.71
CA LEU A 561 1.85 15.02 -24.27
C LEU A 561 1.95 14.63 -25.74
N ILE A 562 1.39 13.47 -26.13
CA ILE A 562 1.31 13.03 -27.54
C ILE A 562 0.62 14.11 -28.38
N ALA A 563 -0.61 14.50 -28.02
CA ALA A 563 -1.38 15.50 -28.76
C ALA A 563 -0.67 16.86 -28.82
N ARG A 564 0.07 17.20 -27.76
CA ARG A 564 0.87 18.44 -27.72
C ARG A 564 2.07 18.36 -28.67
N ARG A 565 2.81 17.27 -28.67
CA ARG A 565 3.98 17.06 -29.53
C ARG A 565 3.59 17.04 -31.01
N GLU A 566 2.45 16.42 -31.34
CA GLU A 566 1.90 16.47 -32.70
C GLU A 566 1.65 17.90 -33.16
N ARG A 567 1.03 18.74 -32.31
CA ARG A 567 0.84 20.16 -32.61
C ARG A 567 2.16 20.93 -32.72
N ALA A 568 3.11 20.66 -31.83
CA ALA A 568 4.43 21.29 -31.87
C ALA A 568 5.17 20.96 -33.16
N LEU A 569 5.11 19.71 -33.65
CA LEU A 569 5.69 19.30 -34.93
C LEU A 569 4.96 19.88 -36.14
N GLN A 570 3.66 20.17 -36.03
CA GLN A 570 2.93 20.91 -37.07
C GLN A 570 3.36 22.38 -37.14
N GLU A 571 3.57 23.02 -35.99
CA GLU A 571 3.99 24.43 -35.91
C GLU A 571 5.49 24.61 -36.21
N HIS A 572 6.32 23.63 -35.83
CA HIS A 572 7.78 23.66 -35.92
C HIS A 572 8.34 22.29 -36.37
N PRO A 573 8.22 21.92 -37.66
CA PRO A 573 8.58 20.57 -38.13
C PRO A 573 10.04 20.17 -37.94
N ASP A 574 10.95 21.15 -37.95
CA ASP A 574 12.40 20.94 -37.86
C ASP A 574 12.96 21.08 -36.43
N GLU A 575 12.10 21.32 -35.44
CA GLU A 575 12.50 21.47 -34.04
C GLU A 575 12.13 20.24 -33.21
N ASP A 576 12.89 19.98 -32.15
CA ASP A 576 12.49 19.03 -31.13
C ASP A 576 11.16 19.49 -30.49
N PRO A 577 10.10 18.66 -30.44
CA PRO A 577 8.77 19.09 -29.99
C PRO A 577 8.71 19.44 -28.50
N ASP A 578 9.70 19.02 -27.72
CA ASP A 578 9.82 19.34 -26.30
C ASP A 578 10.73 20.56 -26.06
N SER A 579 11.30 21.20 -27.08
CA SER A 579 12.20 22.36 -26.93
C SER A 579 11.51 23.61 -26.37
N ARG A 580 10.18 23.69 -26.48
CA ARG A 580 9.37 24.87 -26.12
C ARG A 580 8.35 24.64 -25.00
N PHE A 581 8.38 23.50 -24.32
CA PHE A 581 7.43 23.19 -23.25
C PHE A 581 7.98 22.16 -22.24
N PRO A 582 7.82 22.37 -20.92
CA PRO A 582 7.13 23.48 -20.26
C PRO A 582 7.87 24.82 -20.19
N ILE A 583 9.19 24.84 -20.46
CA ILE A 583 9.98 26.08 -20.47
C ILE A 583 10.47 26.40 -21.88
N ILE A 584 10.81 27.67 -22.11
CA ILE A 584 11.33 28.17 -23.39
C ILE A 584 12.69 28.85 -23.16
N ASP A 585 13.74 28.31 -23.76
CA ASP A 585 15.05 28.95 -23.90
C ASP A 585 15.67 28.51 -25.23
N ASN A 586 15.56 29.38 -26.24
CA ASN A 586 15.93 29.12 -27.63
C ASN A 586 17.03 30.07 -28.12
N ARG A 587 17.91 30.53 -27.22
CA ARG A 587 18.98 31.47 -27.53
C ARG A 587 19.93 31.01 -28.65
N ASN A 588 20.13 29.70 -28.76
CA ASN A 588 20.81 29.06 -29.88
C ASN A 588 20.43 27.57 -29.93
N ALA A 589 20.84 26.86 -30.99
CA ALA A 589 20.53 25.45 -31.20
C ALA A 589 21.02 24.54 -30.04
N ALA A 590 22.24 24.76 -29.54
CA ALA A 590 22.79 23.96 -28.44
C ALA A 590 21.99 24.15 -27.13
N ILE A 591 21.56 25.39 -26.85
CA ILE A 591 20.71 25.69 -25.71
C ILE A 591 19.31 25.09 -25.91
N SER A 592 18.74 25.18 -27.12
CA SER A 592 17.43 24.60 -27.45
C SER A 592 17.41 23.08 -27.20
N GLN A 593 18.46 22.36 -27.63
CA GLN A 593 18.60 20.93 -27.35
C GLN A 593 18.66 20.62 -25.86
N ARG A 594 19.47 21.39 -25.11
CA ARG A 594 19.53 21.26 -23.64
C ARG A 594 18.17 21.54 -23.00
N THR A 595 17.44 22.54 -23.51
CA THR A 595 16.09 22.90 -23.05
C THR A 595 15.11 21.75 -23.29
N ALA A 596 15.12 21.11 -24.45
CA ALA A 596 14.29 19.93 -24.72
C ALA A 596 14.54 18.80 -23.70
N ASN A 597 15.81 18.52 -23.39
CA ASN A 597 16.17 17.54 -22.36
C ASN A 597 15.72 17.95 -20.96
N ALA A 598 15.91 19.22 -20.58
CA ALA A 598 15.40 19.74 -19.31
C ALA A 598 13.87 19.64 -19.20
N ASN A 599 13.17 19.93 -20.29
CA ASN A 599 11.72 19.84 -20.38
C ASN A 599 11.22 18.40 -20.19
N ARG A 600 11.82 17.42 -20.86
CA ARG A 600 11.52 16.00 -20.62
C ARG A 600 11.74 15.61 -19.16
N ASN A 601 12.84 16.07 -18.55
CA ASN A 601 13.13 15.77 -17.14
C ASN A 601 12.12 16.44 -16.18
N LEU A 602 11.69 17.68 -16.47
CA LEU A 602 10.63 18.36 -15.71
C LEU A 602 9.30 17.62 -15.83
N LEU A 603 8.91 17.20 -17.03
CA LEU A 603 7.68 16.44 -17.27
C LEU A 603 7.70 15.11 -16.53
N ARG A 604 8.81 14.36 -16.58
CA ARG A 604 8.99 13.12 -15.81
C ARG A 604 8.88 13.35 -14.31
N LEU A 605 9.55 14.38 -13.79
CA LEU A 605 9.51 14.73 -12.37
C LEU A 605 8.07 15.03 -11.91
N HIS A 606 7.36 15.90 -12.62
CA HIS A 606 6.03 16.31 -12.21
C HIS A 606 4.97 15.24 -12.47
N LEU A 607 5.13 14.38 -13.48
CA LEU A 607 4.27 13.21 -13.68
C LEU A 607 4.45 12.20 -12.53
N ALA A 608 5.69 11.98 -12.09
CA ALA A 608 5.97 11.16 -10.90
C ALA A 608 5.34 11.75 -9.63
N ILE A 609 5.48 13.07 -9.40
CA ILE A 609 4.82 13.75 -8.28
C ILE A 609 3.30 13.58 -8.36
N GLN A 610 2.70 13.75 -9.53
CA GLN A 610 1.25 13.58 -9.72
C GLN A 610 0.77 12.16 -9.44
N SER A 611 1.54 11.16 -9.85
CA SER A 611 1.26 9.75 -9.51
C SER A 611 1.32 9.51 -7.99
N LEU A 612 2.34 10.04 -7.31
CA LEU A 612 2.46 9.97 -5.85
C LEU A 612 1.34 10.73 -5.14
N TRP A 613 0.98 11.91 -5.63
CA TRP A 613 -0.10 12.73 -5.06
C TRP A 613 -1.46 12.06 -5.17
N LYS A 614 -1.77 11.44 -6.32
CA LYS A 614 -2.97 10.60 -6.47
C LYS A 614 -2.97 9.44 -5.47
N THR A 615 -1.81 8.86 -5.20
CA THR A 615 -1.68 7.81 -4.18
C THR A 615 -1.92 8.35 -2.77
N ALA A 616 -1.43 9.56 -2.46
CA ALA A 616 -1.63 10.20 -1.17
C ALA A 616 -3.11 10.60 -0.94
N THR A 617 -3.79 11.15 -1.95
CA THR A 617 -5.21 11.51 -1.85
C THR A 617 -6.13 10.30 -1.82
N ASN A 618 -5.77 9.21 -2.50
CA ASN A 618 -6.44 7.93 -2.33
C ASN A 618 -6.28 7.42 -0.89
N TRP A 619 -5.09 7.54 -0.30
CA TRP A 619 -4.86 7.19 1.11
C TRP A 619 -5.75 8.03 2.03
N GLU A 620 -5.79 9.36 1.87
CA GLU A 620 -6.70 10.24 2.63
C GLU A 620 -8.15 9.74 2.60
N LYS A 621 -8.65 9.42 1.40
CA LYS A 621 -10.00 8.89 1.20
C LYS A 621 -10.17 7.51 1.84
N GLU A 622 -9.19 6.62 1.65
CA GLU A 622 -9.20 5.26 2.15
C GLU A 622 -9.21 5.23 3.67
N GLU A 623 -8.47 6.11 4.34
CA GLU A 623 -8.26 6.07 5.80
C GLU A 623 -9.05 7.15 6.55
N GLY A 624 -9.92 7.87 5.85
CA GLY A 624 -10.86 8.84 6.44
C GLY A 624 -10.17 10.04 7.10
N PHE A 625 -9.06 10.53 6.53
CA PHE A 625 -8.37 11.72 7.04
C PHE A 625 -7.93 12.65 5.90
N LYS A 626 -7.51 13.87 6.25
CA LYS A 626 -6.77 14.75 5.34
C LYS A 626 -5.42 15.12 5.96
N TYR A 627 -4.41 15.29 5.12
CA TYR A 627 -3.16 15.92 5.54
C TYR A 627 -3.43 17.37 5.92
N ASP A 628 -2.61 17.92 6.81
CA ASP A 628 -2.60 19.36 7.09
C ASP A 628 -1.63 20.07 6.15
N TYR A 629 -0.48 19.43 5.88
CA TYR A 629 0.57 19.94 5.02
C TYR A 629 1.14 18.85 4.10
N VAL A 630 1.62 19.26 2.94
CA VAL A 630 2.27 18.41 1.95
C VAL A 630 3.61 19.03 1.57
N MET A 631 4.69 18.27 1.69
CA MET A 631 6.04 18.68 1.33
C MET A 631 6.43 18.03 0.01
N PHE A 632 6.64 18.81 -1.04
CA PHE A 632 7.18 18.36 -2.32
C PHE A 632 8.68 18.64 -2.35
N LEU A 633 9.47 17.57 -2.35
CA LEU A 633 10.93 17.62 -2.30
C LEU A 633 11.53 17.04 -3.58
N ARG A 634 12.72 17.52 -3.92
CA ARG A 634 13.58 16.86 -4.90
C ARG A 634 14.44 15.80 -4.22
N ASP A 635 14.86 14.82 -5.02
CA ASP A 635 15.76 13.74 -4.64
C ASP A 635 17.09 14.22 -4.02
N ASP A 636 17.61 15.37 -4.44
CA ASP A 636 18.91 15.91 -4.06
C ASP A 636 18.93 16.79 -2.79
N SER A 637 17.91 16.67 -1.93
CA SER A 637 17.73 17.51 -0.74
C SER A 637 18.57 17.03 0.46
N LEU A 638 19.72 17.67 0.70
CA LEU A 638 20.55 17.43 1.90
C LEU A 638 20.13 18.35 3.05
N TRP A 639 19.53 17.78 4.09
CA TRP A 639 19.19 18.46 5.34
C TRP A 639 20.38 18.51 6.30
N LEU A 640 20.78 19.71 6.69
CA LEU A 640 21.99 19.98 7.49
C LEU A 640 21.70 20.20 8.98
N LYS A 641 20.44 20.47 9.34
CA LYS A 641 19.97 20.57 10.73
C LYS A 641 18.57 19.99 10.87
N GLU A 642 18.16 19.70 12.11
CA GLU A 642 16.79 19.26 12.40
C GLU A 642 15.76 20.30 11.92
N PHE A 643 14.79 19.85 11.14
CA PHE A 643 13.66 20.65 10.68
C PHE A 643 12.58 20.75 11.75
N ASP A 644 12.11 21.97 12.02
CA ASP A 644 11.04 22.25 12.98
C ASP A 644 9.80 22.80 12.28
N ILE A 645 8.81 21.92 12.10
CA ILE A 645 7.54 22.26 11.44
C ILE A 645 6.70 23.29 12.20
N ARG A 646 6.88 23.47 13.52
CA ARG A 646 6.12 24.47 14.28
C ARG A 646 6.48 25.89 13.88
N ASN A 647 7.77 26.11 13.62
CA ASN A 647 8.27 27.40 13.14
C ASN A 647 7.66 27.78 11.79
N LEU A 648 7.31 26.79 10.97
CA LEU A 648 6.65 27.00 9.69
C LEU A 648 5.18 27.37 9.89
N ILE A 649 4.45 26.59 10.70
CA ILE A 649 3.02 26.82 10.99
C ILE A 649 2.79 28.23 11.56
N ALA A 650 3.67 28.67 12.47
CA ALA A 650 3.56 29.98 13.11
C ALA A 650 3.72 31.19 12.15
N LYS A 651 4.22 30.99 10.93
CA LYS A 651 4.40 32.08 9.95
C LYS A 651 3.16 32.40 9.14
N GLY A 652 2.24 31.43 8.99
CA GLY A 652 1.12 31.55 8.06
C GLY A 652 1.55 31.60 6.59
N GLY A 653 0.57 31.45 5.71
CA GLY A 653 0.75 31.36 4.26
C GLY A 653 0.28 30.02 3.71
N ASP A 654 0.00 30.00 2.42
CA ASP A 654 -0.51 28.81 1.73
C ASP A 654 0.63 27.90 1.28
N ILE A 655 1.73 28.49 0.81
CA ILE A 655 2.97 27.77 0.52
C ILE A 655 4.19 28.40 1.18
N PHE A 656 5.17 27.56 1.47
CA PHE A 656 6.46 27.92 2.05
C PHE A 656 7.58 27.42 1.14
N ILE A 657 8.48 28.33 0.79
CA ILE A 657 9.62 28.07 -0.12
C ILE A 657 10.89 28.64 0.48
N PRO A 658 12.09 28.13 0.13
CA PRO A 658 13.34 28.76 0.55
C PRO A 658 13.51 30.14 -0.08
N ALA A 659 14.05 31.09 0.68
CA ALA A 659 14.27 32.46 0.22
C ALA A 659 15.36 32.56 -0.85
N CYS A 660 16.49 31.87 -0.66
CA CYS A 660 17.65 31.85 -1.55
C CYS A 660 18.11 33.25 -2.04
N ASP A 661 17.90 34.30 -1.23
CA ASP A 661 18.10 35.70 -1.64
C ASP A 661 19.57 36.16 -1.60
N ALA A 662 20.49 35.30 -1.14
CA ALA A 662 21.94 35.53 -1.19
C ALA A 662 22.60 35.03 -2.48
N ARG A 663 21.83 34.52 -3.45
CA ARG A 663 22.32 34.09 -4.76
C ARG A 663 22.93 35.26 -5.54
N ASP A 664 23.97 34.96 -6.33
CA ASP A 664 24.56 35.87 -7.32
C ASP A 664 24.49 35.24 -8.74
N PRO A 665 23.82 35.87 -9.72
CA PRO A 665 22.97 37.06 -9.56
C PRO A 665 21.73 36.76 -8.70
N PRO A 666 21.11 37.79 -8.08
CA PRO A 666 19.88 37.63 -7.30
C PRO A 666 18.75 37.00 -8.11
N LEU A 667 17.83 36.32 -7.42
CA LEU A 667 16.56 35.86 -8.01
C LEU A 667 15.79 37.06 -8.58
N GLN A 668 15.26 36.90 -9.79
CA GLN A 668 14.42 37.92 -10.40
C GLN A 668 13.11 38.07 -9.60
N PRO A 669 12.48 39.26 -9.57
CA PRO A 669 11.18 39.44 -8.90
C PRO A 669 10.09 38.50 -9.42
N SER A 670 10.20 38.11 -10.70
CA SER A 670 9.31 37.14 -11.36
C SER A 670 9.68 35.68 -11.11
N GLU A 671 10.69 35.38 -10.30
CA GLU A 671 11.10 34.02 -9.94
C GLU A 671 10.69 33.70 -8.49
N ILE A 672 10.20 32.48 -8.27
CA ILE A 672 10.18 31.86 -6.95
C ILE A 672 10.92 30.53 -6.99
N ASN A 673 11.53 30.16 -5.88
CA ASN A 673 12.36 28.98 -5.85
C ASN A 673 11.53 27.69 -5.92
N ASP A 674 12.01 26.72 -6.70
CA ASP A 674 11.34 25.43 -7.00
C ASP A 674 12.08 24.21 -6.42
N HIS A 675 12.93 24.44 -5.41
CA HIS A 675 13.77 23.42 -4.80
C HIS A 675 13.00 22.53 -3.83
N ILE A 676 12.25 23.16 -2.93
CA ILE A 676 11.36 22.56 -1.95
C ILE A 676 10.11 23.43 -1.89
N LEU A 677 8.96 22.78 -1.86
CA LEU A 677 7.67 23.45 -1.68
C LEU A 677 6.89 22.75 -0.57
N ILE A 678 6.53 23.49 0.47
CA ILE A 678 5.65 22.99 1.53
C ILE A 678 4.33 23.72 1.37
N SER A 679 3.24 22.98 1.20
CA SER A 679 1.92 23.54 0.91
C SER A 679 0.92 23.11 1.97
N ARG A 680 0.03 24.02 2.36
CA ARG A 680 -1.19 23.66 3.10
C ARG A 680 -2.05 22.74 2.23
N ARG A 681 -2.78 21.82 2.86
CA ARG A 681 -3.55 20.82 2.13
C ARG A 681 -4.57 21.39 1.13
N ASP A 682 -5.16 22.54 1.42
CA ASP A 682 -6.13 23.23 0.56
C ASP A 682 -5.53 23.70 -0.77
N THR A 683 -4.23 23.99 -0.81
CA THR A 683 -3.51 24.42 -2.02
C THR A 683 -2.63 23.31 -2.64
N ALA A 684 -2.42 22.21 -1.91
CA ALA A 684 -1.55 21.11 -2.33
C ALA A 684 -1.96 20.47 -3.67
N ASP A 685 -3.26 20.48 -4.01
CA ASP A 685 -3.75 19.93 -5.28
C ASP A 685 -3.17 20.64 -6.52
N VAL A 686 -2.79 21.91 -6.43
CA VAL A 686 -2.16 22.64 -7.54
C VAL A 686 -0.76 22.08 -7.84
N PHE A 687 0.01 21.78 -6.81
CA PHE A 687 1.39 21.29 -6.93
C PHE A 687 1.46 19.78 -7.12
N GLY A 688 0.56 19.06 -6.46
CA GLY A 688 0.37 17.64 -6.67
C GLY A 688 -0.06 17.32 -8.09
N ASN A 689 -0.93 18.14 -8.71
CA ASN A 689 -1.34 17.98 -10.11
C ASN A 689 -0.58 18.90 -11.08
N TYR A 690 0.64 19.31 -10.73
CA TYR A 690 1.37 20.34 -11.49
C TYR A 690 1.64 19.91 -12.94
N TYR A 691 1.85 18.63 -13.23
CA TYR A 691 1.98 18.13 -14.61
C TYR A 691 0.73 18.44 -15.46
N SER A 692 -0.46 18.12 -14.94
CA SER A 692 -1.72 18.46 -15.60
C SER A 692 -1.98 19.96 -15.64
N GLU A 693 -1.55 20.72 -14.63
CA GLU A 693 -1.64 22.18 -14.65
C GLU A 693 -0.75 22.79 -15.75
N LEU A 694 0.49 22.34 -15.90
CA LEU A 694 1.40 22.78 -16.97
C LEU A 694 0.79 22.59 -18.36
N SER A 695 0.14 21.46 -18.62
CA SER A 695 -0.49 21.18 -19.91
C SER A 695 -1.64 22.12 -20.26
N LYS A 696 -2.27 22.75 -19.26
CA LYS A 696 -3.33 23.76 -19.46
C LYS A 696 -2.78 25.15 -19.74
N LYS A 697 -1.47 25.38 -19.54
CA LYS A 697 -0.85 26.69 -19.63
C LYS A 697 -0.27 26.95 -21.01
N ASP A 698 -0.50 28.17 -21.49
CA ASP A 698 0.26 28.74 -22.60
C ASP A 698 1.53 29.38 -22.04
N VAL A 699 2.69 28.74 -22.30
CA VAL A 699 4.00 29.25 -21.85
C VAL A 699 4.32 30.62 -22.46
N LYS A 700 3.76 30.94 -23.64
CA LYS A 700 3.86 32.29 -24.23
C LYS A 700 3.13 33.32 -23.36
N GLY A 701 2.07 32.92 -22.67
CA GLY A 701 1.37 33.74 -21.66
C GLY A 701 2.28 34.15 -20.51
N CYS A 702 3.05 33.20 -19.95
CA CYS A 702 4.08 33.51 -18.96
C CYS A 702 5.08 34.55 -19.49
N MET A 703 5.59 34.35 -20.72
CA MET A 703 6.58 35.27 -21.31
C MET A 703 6.05 36.69 -21.46
N LYS A 704 4.76 36.88 -21.79
CA LYS A 704 4.14 38.21 -21.92
C LYS A 704 4.12 39.01 -20.61
N LEU A 705 4.18 38.31 -19.47
CA LEU A 705 4.18 38.93 -18.14
C LEU A 705 5.60 39.19 -17.62
N LEU A 706 6.64 38.78 -18.35
CA LEU A 706 8.02 38.99 -17.95
C LEU A 706 8.52 40.37 -18.42
N PRO A 707 9.36 41.03 -17.60
CA PRO A 707 10.08 42.24 -17.99
C PRO A 707 10.78 42.14 -19.36
N ASP A 708 10.79 43.24 -20.09
CA ASP A 708 11.40 43.37 -21.42
C ASP A 708 12.90 43.02 -21.44
N ASP A 709 13.63 43.28 -20.35
CA ASP A 709 15.06 42.98 -20.24
C ASP A 709 15.35 41.47 -20.17
N LEU A 710 14.35 40.66 -19.80
CA LEU A 710 14.41 39.21 -19.84
C LEU A 710 14.00 38.66 -21.20
N THR A 711 13.06 39.29 -21.92
CA THR A 711 12.45 38.73 -23.14
C THR A 711 12.97 39.34 -24.45
N LYS A 712 13.38 40.60 -24.49
CA LYS A 712 13.86 41.29 -25.71
C LYS A 712 15.32 40.97 -26.03
N GLY A 713 15.62 40.84 -27.32
CA GLY A 713 16.99 40.66 -27.85
C GLY A 713 17.56 39.25 -27.71
N GLY A 714 16.72 38.21 -27.67
CA GLY A 714 17.17 36.83 -27.48
C GLY A 714 17.65 36.57 -26.06
N LYS A 715 17.06 37.23 -25.06
CA LYS A 715 17.31 36.98 -23.65
C LYS A 715 16.31 35.93 -23.11
N ARG A 716 16.68 35.35 -21.96
CA ARG A 716 16.09 34.18 -21.28
C ARG A 716 14.54 34.17 -21.28
N GLY A 717 13.91 33.10 -21.78
CA GLY A 717 12.45 32.94 -21.72
C GLY A 717 11.91 32.53 -20.33
N CYS A 718 10.63 32.13 -20.28
CA CYS A 718 9.98 31.68 -19.04
C CYS A 718 10.57 30.33 -18.59
N ASN A 719 11.26 30.35 -17.45
CA ASN A 719 11.86 29.18 -16.82
C ASN A 719 10.93 28.55 -15.77
N SER A 720 11.34 27.45 -15.13
CA SER A 720 10.50 26.73 -14.17
C SER A 720 10.13 27.55 -12.93
N GLU A 721 11.06 28.35 -12.41
CA GLU A 721 10.86 29.24 -11.25
C GLU A 721 9.85 30.36 -11.58
N MET A 722 9.90 30.88 -12.82
CA MET A 722 8.94 31.89 -13.30
C MET A 722 7.56 31.32 -13.56
N LEU A 723 7.51 30.14 -14.18
CA LEU A 723 6.26 29.43 -14.47
C LEU A 723 5.52 29.05 -13.20
N LEU A 724 6.26 28.58 -12.18
CA LEU A 724 5.69 28.29 -10.87
C LEU A 724 5.11 29.55 -10.21
N LYS A 725 5.84 30.67 -10.25
CA LYS A 725 5.33 31.95 -9.73
C LYS A 725 4.04 32.37 -10.44
N TRP A 726 4.02 32.30 -11.76
CA TRP A 726 2.84 32.69 -12.54
C TRP A 726 1.61 31.86 -12.17
N ILE A 727 1.76 30.54 -12.03
CA ILE A 727 0.66 29.64 -11.62
C ILE A 727 0.19 29.97 -10.19
N VAL A 728 1.11 30.27 -9.27
CA VAL A 728 0.79 30.65 -7.90
C VAL A 728 0.03 31.98 -7.83
N ASP A 729 0.50 33.00 -8.57
CA ASP A 729 -0.14 34.31 -8.62
C ASP A 729 -1.56 34.22 -9.22
N GLU A 730 -1.73 33.48 -10.32
CA GLU A 730 -3.04 33.30 -10.97
C GLU A 730 -4.06 32.60 -10.06
N ARG A 731 -3.59 31.77 -9.13
CA ARG A 731 -4.43 31.07 -8.15
C ARG A 731 -4.60 31.84 -6.84
N ASN A 732 -4.06 33.06 -6.72
CA ASN A 732 -4.05 33.86 -5.50
C ASN A 732 -3.46 33.10 -4.29
N ILE A 733 -2.46 32.26 -4.50
CA ILE A 733 -1.81 31.48 -3.45
C ILE A 733 -0.75 32.34 -2.76
N THR A 734 -0.84 32.49 -1.45
CA THR A 734 0.12 33.29 -0.68
C THR A 734 1.45 32.55 -0.48
N VAL A 735 2.56 33.21 -0.83
CA VAL A 735 3.92 32.65 -0.74
C VAL A 735 4.68 33.20 0.46
N THR A 736 5.07 32.32 1.37
CA THR A 736 5.95 32.65 2.49
C THR A 736 7.38 32.19 2.20
N LYS A 737 8.29 33.15 1.94
CA LYS A 737 9.72 32.87 1.76
C LYS A 737 10.40 32.67 3.12
N LEU A 738 11.01 31.51 3.32
CA LEU A 738 11.70 31.14 4.56
C LEU A 738 13.22 31.16 4.36
N GLY A 739 13.95 31.79 5.28
CA GLY A 739 15.41 31.74 5.25
C GLY A 739 15.96 30.36 5.60
N GLN A 740 17.19 30.08 5.17
CA GLN A 740 17.81 28.75 5.27
C GLN A 740 18.08 28.33 6.73
N SER A 741 18.09 29.24 7.71
CA SER A 741 18.10 28.83 9.11
C SER A 741 16.81 28.14 9.58
N LYS A 742 15.70 28.30 8.84
CA LYS A 742 14.38 27.71 9.11
C LYS A 742 14.05 26.54 8.18
N LEU A 743 14.59 26.56 6.95
CA LEU A 743 14.64 25.43 6.03
C LEU A 743 16.10 25.01 5.83
N PRO A 744 16.70 24.26 6.78
CA PRO A 744 18.14 24.01 6.84
C PRO A 744 18.58 22.91 5.87
N PHE A 745 18.41 23.13 4.57
CA PHE A 745 18.81 22.19 3.53
C PHE A 745 19.66 22.85 2.43
N GLN A 746 20.35 22.02 1.65
CA GLN A 746 21.07 22.39 0.42
C GLN A 746 20.85 21.31 -0.65
N HIS A 747 21.00 21.67 -1.92
CA HIS A 747 21.05 20.69 -2.99
C HIS A 747 22.42 20.08 -3.05
N SER A 748 22.51 18.77 -2.92
CA SER A 748 23.80 18.09 -2.89
C SER A 748 23.86 16.91 -3.84
N ALA A 749 25.07 16.46 -4.11
CA ALA A 749 25.36 15.28 -4.89
C ALA A 749 26.38 14.44 -4.13
N ASN A 750 26.21 13.12 -4.18
CA ASN A 750 27.26 12.18 -3.80
C ASN A 750 28.02 11.79 -5.07
N VAL A 751 29.33 12.07 -5.09
CA VAL A 751 30.20 11.78 -6.22
C VAL A 751 31.15 10.64 -5.87
N LYS A 752 31.21 9.63 -6.72
CA LYS A 752 32.11 8.48 -6.56
C LYS A 752 33.51 8.83 -7.04
N LEU A 753 34.49 8.67 -6.16
CA LEU A 753 35.91 8.86 -6.46
C LEU A 753 36.53 7.61 -7.11
N PRO A 754 37.72 7.71 -7.74
CA PRO A 754 38.40 6.58 -8.37
C PRO A 754 38.74 5.45 -7.39
N ASP A 755 39.07 5.80 -6.14
CA ASP A 755 39.35 4.84 -5.05
C ASP A 755 38.09 4.14 -4.51
N GLY A 756 36.91 4.46 -5.05
CA GLY A 756 35.62 3.94 -4.65
C GLY A 756 34.99 4.66 -3.46
N SER A 757 35.67 5.65 -2.87
CA SER A 757 35.10 6.48 -1.80
C SER A 757 34.12 7.53 -2.34
N ASN A 758 33.41 8.19 -1.42
CA ASN A 758 32.29 9.06 -1.74
C ASN A 758 32.54 10.47 -1.19
N VAL A 759 32.42 11.48 -2.04
CA VAL A 759 32.51 12.89 -1.64
C VAL A 759 31.17 13.58 -1.85
N PRO A 760 30.53 14.11 -0.77
CA PRO A 760 29.38 14.98 -0.91
C PRO A 760 29.83 16.37 -1.37
N CYS A 761 29.06 17.00 -2.26
CA CYS A 761 29.27 18.39 -2.67
C CYS A 761 27.94 19.12 -2.90
N PHE A 762 27.93 20.45 -2.72
CA PHE A 762 26.73 21.27 -2.99
C PHE A 762 26.56 21.48 -4.51
N HIS A 763 25.55 20.85 -5.09
CA HIS A 763 25.22 20.95 -6.51
C HIS A 763 24.59 22.31 -6.85
N LYS A 764 23.67 22.79 -6.00
CA LYS A 764 23.12 24.15 -6.03
C LYS A 764 23.15 24.74 -4.63
N PHE A 765 23.94 25.79 -4.45
CA PHE A 765 24.04 26.49 -3.19
C PHE A 765 22.92 27.53 -3.06
N CYS A 766 22.16 27.48 -1.96
CA CYS A 766 21.08 28.41 -1.66
C CYS A 766 21.29 28.97 -0.24
N GLN A 767 21.29 30.29 -0.08
CA GLN A 767 21.43 30.96 1.22
C GLN A 767 20.51 32.17 1.32
N SER A 768 20.18 32.56 2.55
CA SER A 768 19.39 33.75 2.80
C SER A 768 20.27 34.86 3.36
N ARG A 769 20.03 36.10 2.91
CA ARG A 769 20.72 37.28 3.45
C ARG A 769 20.29 37.55 4.90
N LYS A 770 18.99 37.44 5.19
CA LYS A 770 18.43 37.77 6.52
C LYS A 770 18.63 36.67 7.54
N HIS A 771 18.46 35.41 7.12
CA HIS A 771 18.51 34.26 8.01
C HIS A 771 19.33 33.12 7.37
N PRO A 772 20.65 33.32 7.23
CA PRO A 772 21.54 32.34 6.63
C PRO A 772 21.61 31.07 7.47
N LEU A 773 21.86 29.95 6.81
CA LEU A 773 22.18 28.71 7.49
C LEU A 773 23.63 28.75 7.95
N THR A 774 23.84 28.68 9.27
CA THR A 774 25.18 28.48 9.83
C THR A 774 25.56 27.01 9.72
N PHE A 775 26.68 26.74 9.07
CA PHE A 775 27.24 25.40 8.90
C PHE A 775 27.99 24.95 10.17
N THR A 776 27.92 23.67 10.48
CA THR A 776 28.82 23.05 11.47
C THR A 776 30.20 22.83 10.86
N ASN A 777 31.22 22.53 11.68
CA ASN A 777 32.57 22.22 11.17
C ASN A 777 32.58 21.10 10.13
N GLU A 778 31.74 20.07 10.31
CA GLU A 778 31.57 18.98 9.32
C GLU A 778 30.96 19.48 8.00
N SER A 779 29.95 20.35 8.08
CA SER A 779 29.30 20.90 6.87
C SER A 779 30.17 21.94 6.15
N ASN A 780 31.06 22.64 6.88
CA ASN A 780 32.04 23.56 6.30
C ASN A 780 33.05 22.84 5.40
N ALA A 781 33.22 21.53 5.55
CA ALA A 781 34.07 20.72 4.67
C ALA A 781 33.41 20.42 3.30
N ILE A 782 32.08 20.57 3.18
CA ILE A 782 31.37 20.30 1.92
C ILE A 782 31.58 21.48 0.97
N LYS A 783 32.29 21.21 -0.12
CA LYS A 783 32.57 22.20 -1.17
C LYS A 783 31.41 22.29 -2.17
N ILE A 784 31.31 23.41 -2.88
CA ILE A 784 30.41 23.53 -4.04
C ILE A 784 30.97 22.66 -5.16
N CYS A 785 30.14 21.80 -5.78
CA CYS A 785 30.63 20.85 -6.79
C CYS A 785 31.39 21.54 -7.93
N LYS A 786 30.96 22.74 -8.35
CA LYS A 786 31.63 23.51 -9.41
C LYS A 786 32.99 24.10 -9.03
N GLN A 787 33.33 24.15 -7.74
CA GLN A 787 34.60 24.67 -7.25
C GLN A 787 35.64 23.56 -7.04
N ILE A 788 35.27 22.31 -7.27
CA ILE A 788 36.18 21.17 -7.20
C ILE A 788 36.77 20.95 -8.60
N ASP A 789 38.10 20.84 -8.68
CA ASP A 789 38.77 20.43 -9.92
C ASP A 789 38.61 18.92 -10.12
N TRP A 790 37.48 18.53 -10.70
CA TRP A 790 37.17 17.12 -10.94
C TRP A 790 38.14 16.45 -11.92
N LYS A 791 38.81 17.20 -12.80
CA LYS A 791 39.82 16.62 -13.69
C LYS A 791 41.00 16.14 -12.87
N GLN A 792 41.53 17.01 -12.02
CA GLN A 792 42.61 16.64 -11.10
C GLN A 792 42.21 15.48 -10.19
N VAL A 793 41.00 15.50 -9.62
CA VAL A 793 40.51 14.42 -8.74
C VAL A 793 40.41 13.08 -9.46
N PHE A 794 40.04 13.05 -10.75
CA PHE A 794 39.88 11.81 -11.51
C PHE A 794 41.13 11.35 -12.27
N GLU A 795 42.14 12.22 -12.43
CA GLU A 795 43.40 11.90 -13.12
C GLU A 795 44.49 11.33 -12.18
N ILE A 796 44.34 11.46 -10.87
CA ILE A 796 45.25 10.84 -9.89
C ILE A 796 45.03 9.32 -9.93
N LYS A 797 46.01 8.61 -10.52
CA LYS A 797 46.08 7.15 -10.63
C LYS A 797 46.62 6.48 -9.38
#